data_AF-A0A8H4TIT3-F1
#
_entry.id   AF-A0A8H4TIT3-F1
#
_cell.length_a   1.000
_cell.length_b   1.000
_cell.length_c   1.000
_cell.angle_alpha   90.00
_cell.angle_beta   90.00
_cell.angle_gamma   90.00
#
_symmetry.space_group_name_H-M   'P 1'
#
loop_
_entity.id
_entity.type
_entity.pdbx_description
1 polymer ?
#
loop_
_entity_poly.entity_id
_entity_poly.type
_entity_poly.pdbx_seq_one_letter_code
_entity_poly.pdbx_strand_id
1 'polypeptide(L)'
;MPTDLTHAARVGKRQSRGRSRLAHQEEPAPQDCCTQGNSDDSLGWAGFDDLSDGTPAAQRSRDDALSLFHPVDMENVPLWTNSPGSSALVASSSVTDEETMDHVMAHLSPRSLPFVDQSVFSQTLILSDGSLTLGHEEFQALGHYQEGFCLVHTSKVAAWSFPVLLLQKVSYSAIAMRCALAVSLQDLDIRRHSDDLRQSRVESPLTISHFTRASSAFREVIRQSASPVDHVETLATFYFHYVFFTQQHNVKRDELHKLSEAVVRYLEASSIGDILARSSPEPPVTMTPSMRTFLSRLLLWVYREDVYAMGYRCAGEVARFMFERPRLLQRLCIISRPALQLNWGTLYPAEQHLDDVFSAQHIDMLARMIQVQYHITQFGWLTMKSANEDTVSGIQRPAARSMHIEEKLNLIETDFAPTFQMITMPDENYQTWTRDLVESASVFVTIYYAWKMIYYRCAGLPEDRIQDVLAMLMQAAQHTIRKVQLKDLQRALLAAVIETKNQIHKDWIISKLGPRWRAVLEHVLDKESRHGQHLNIWILYELASDASGFYEMAVITSAQQPSYLDTETKAADVVDEKTTLDAIVNAVDQELAALREINSVIHSNPELCFKEFKAHDNITTLLESLGFPVEKHAYGLETSFVAEYGQGGRLVIICSEYDALEGVGHACGHNLIATASIASFLGIVAALKKSGAPGRVRILGCPAEEGGGGKIKLIRAGAFKNVDAALMVHASTPLDIPQPDGAAAVGGRSVAIFRGVFTGEPAHAGVVPWNGINALDAASLTYSAVSMLRQQIRPTDRLNIYIKEGGQMTNIITARSVVEVGVRTLTLGENERLQERVRNCFKGAALATGCTVEFESVASPSVHYPDSAD
;
A
#
# COMPACT_ATOMS: atom_id res chain seq x y z
N MET A 1 -3.06 42.85 -42.80
CA MET A 1 -2.43 43.44 -44.01
C MET A 1 -1.93 44.84 -43.65
N PRO A 2 -0.86 45.33 -44.28
CA PRO A 2 0.04 44.67 -45.24
C PRO A 2 1.52 44.77 -44.76
N THR A 3 2.59 44.32 -45.41
CA THR A 3 2.96 44.19 -46.84
C THR A 3 4.32 43.45 -46.82
N ASP A 4 4.50 42.35 -47.57
CA ASP A 4 5.22 42.28 -48.87
C ASP A 4 6.77 42.28 -48.73
N LEU A 5 7.62 41.54 -49.47
CA LEU A 5 7.61 41.09 -50.86
C LEU A 5 8.86 40.17 -51.12
N THR A 6 8.68 39.05 -51.85
CA THR A 6 9.54 38.49 -52.96
C THR A 6 11.06 38.23 -52.81
N HIS A 7 11.79 37.37 -53.53
CA HIS A 7 11.65 36.47 -54.71
C HIS A 7 12.91 35.52 -54.67
N ALA A 8 12.80 34.19 -54.70
CA ALA A 8 12.94 33.24 -55.83
C ALA A 8 14.27 33.17 -56.64
N ALA A 9 14.80 31.92 -56.72
CA ALA A 9 15.48 31.25 -57.86
C ALA A 9 16.99 31.57 -58.10
N ARG A 10 17.90 30.69 -58.57
CA ARG A 10 17.88 29.31 -59.14
C ARG A 10 19.35 28.85 -59.40
N VAL A 11 19.60 27.52 -59.45
CA VAL A 11 20.65 26.76 -60.22
C VAL A 11 22.13 26.95 -59.78
N GLY A 12 23.04 25.97 -59.71
CA GLY A 12 23.06 24.53 -59.96
C GLY A 12 24.52 24.01 -60.14
N LYS A 13 24.76 22.76 -59.69
CA LYS A 13 25.74 21.74 -60.18
C LYS A 13 27.29 21.95 -60.12
N ARG A 14 27.92 20.97 -59.43
CA ARG A 14 28.89 19.93 -59.88
C ARG A 14 30.40 20.04 -59.53
N GLN A 15 30.89 18.89 -59.02
CA GLN A 15 32.19 18.19 -59.27
C GLN A 15 33.48 18.83 -58.71
N SER A 16 34.55 18.13 -58.29
CA SER A 16 34.93 16.70 -58.20
C SER A 16 36.35 16.56 -57.58
N ARG A 17 36.58 15.48 -56.81
CA ARG A 17 37.76 14.56 -56.75
C ARG A 17 39.23 15.06 -56.74
N GLY A 18 40.03 14.40 -55.88
CA GLY A 18 41.41 13.92 -56.15
C GLY A 18 42.37 14.07 -54.95
N ARG A 19 42.68 13.02 -54.15
CA ARG A 19 43.67 11.90 -54.26
C ARG A 19 45.15 12.24 -53.89
N SER A 20 45.76 11.27 -53.18
CA SER A 20 47.21 10.95 -53.02
C SER A 20 47.93 11.56 -51.79
N ARG A 21 48.94 10.96 -51.14
CA ARG A 21 49.46 9.59 -50.88
C ARG A 21 50.74 9.77 -50.00
N LEU A 22 51.05 8.83 -49.09
CA LEU A 22 52.40 8.47 -48.54
C LEU A 22 53.10 9.50 -47.61
N ALA A 23 53.91 9.19 -46.59
CA ALA A 23 54.30 7.99 -45.84
C ALA A 23 55.21 8.42 -44.63
N HIS A 24 55.38 7.50 -43.67
CA HIS A 24 56.49 7.35 -42.70
C HIS A 24 56.52 8.10 -41.33
N GLN A 25 56.38 7.24 -40.29
CA GLN A 25 57.28 6.99 -39.14
C GLN A 25 57.35 7.93 -37.91
N GLU A 26 57.30 7.24 -36.75
CA GLU A 26 57.85 7.52 -35.42
C GLU A 26 57.01 8.30 -34.38
N GLU A 27 56.56 7.54 -33.37
CA GLU A 27 56.16 7.95 -32.01
C GLU A 27 57.38 8.51 -31.23
N PRO A 28 57.24 9.46 -30.27
CA PRO A 28 56.53 9.23 -29.00
C PRO A 28 55.68 10.39 -28.42
N ALA A 29 54.82 10.01 -27.45
CA ALA A 29 53.87 10.77 -26.61
C ALA A 29 54.46 12.03 -25.89
N PRO A 30 53.69 12.93 -25.22
CA PRO A 30 52.32 12.78 -24.68
C PRO A 30 51.37 14.02 -24.73
N GLN A 31 50.12 13.82 -24.25
CA GLN A 31 49.12 14.81 -23.77
C GLN A 31 48.41 15.71 -24.80
N ASP A 32 47.11 15.45 -25.01
CA ASP A 32 45.98 16.33 -24.64
C ASP A 32 44.71 15.96 -25.42
N CYS A 33 43.77 15.28 -24.74
CA CYS A 33 42.42 15.05 -25.26
C CYS A 33 41.49 16.17 -24.77
N CYS A 34 41.31 17.20 -25.59
CA CYS A 34 40.08 17.98 -25.60
C CYS A 34 39.03 17.23 -26.41
N THR A 35 38.00 16.74 -25.73
CA THR A 35 36.82 16.11 -26.32
C THR A 35 35.81 17.17 -26.77
N GLN A 36 35.42 17.13 -28.04
CA GLN A 36 34.12 17.59 -28.50
C GLN A 36 33.48 16.53 -29.40
N GLY A 37 32.29 16.10 -28.99
CA GLY A 37 31.11 15.86 -29.84
C GLY A 37 31.13 14.66 -30.79
N ASN A 38 30.37 13.62 -30.46
CA ASN A 38 29.19 13.26 -31.27
C ASN A 38 28.25 12.28 -30.55
N SER A 39 26.97 12.49 -30.87
CA SER A 39 25.73 12.04 -30.24
C SER A 39 25.20 10.69 -30.73
N ASP A 40 24.40 10.05 -29.87
CA ASP A 40 23.24 9.17 -30.10
C ASP A 40 23.28 8.16 -31.25
N ASP A 41 23.57 6.87 -30.94
CA ASP A 41 23.02 5.72 -31.67
C ASP A 41 23.23 4.32 -31.00
N SER A 42 23.42 4.21 -29.68
CA SER A 42 23.85 2.93 -29.05
C SER A 42 22.77 2.12 -28.31
N LEU A 43 21.51 2.59 -28.23
CA LEU A 43 20.48 2.01 -27.34
C LEU A 43 19.14 1.62 -28.04
N GLY A 44 19.09 1.57 -29.37
CA GLY A 44 17.84 1.36 -30.14
C GLY A 44 17.54 -0.08 -30.60
N TRP A 45 16.25 -0.42 -30.73
CA TRP A 45 15.61 -1.69 -31.15
C TRP A 45 15.25 -1.72 -32.65
N ALA A 46 15.70 -0.75 -33.44
CA ALA A 46 15.28 -0.48 -34.83
C ALA A 46 15.76 -1.48 -35.91
N GLY A 47 15.76 -2.79 -35.64
CA GLY A 47 16.32 -3.80 -36.56
C GLY A 47 15.36 -4.87 -37.08
N PHE A 48 14.04 -4.66 -37.01
CA PHE A 48 13.02 -5.70 -37.24
C PHE A 48 12.11 -5.50 -38.47
N ASP A 49 12.39 -4.52 -39.33
CA ASP A 49 11.50 -4.15 -40.45
C ASP A 49 11.45 -5.16 -41.63
N ASP A 50 12.13 -6.31 -41.58
CA ASP A 50 12.37 -7.17 -42.76
C ASP A 50 11.81 -8.62 -42.66
N LEU A 51 10.70 -8.83 -41.94
CA LEU A 51 10.00 -10.13 -41.86
C LEU A 51 8.56 -10.07 -42.40
N SER A 52 8.29 -9.17 -43.35
CA SER A 52 6.99 -9.09 -44.03
C SER A 52 6.93 -10.07 -45.21
N ASP A 53 6.16 -11.14 -45.09
CA ASP A 53 5.27 -11.56 -46.19
C ASP A 53 4.27 -12.64 -45.74
N GLY A 54 2.99 -12.30 -45.83
CA GLY A 54 1.88 -13.25 -45.93
C GLY A 54 0.93 -13.34 -44.73
N THR A 55 -0.12 -12.53 -44.72
CA THR A 55 -1.35 -12.83 -43.94
C THR A 55 -2.59 -12.50 -44.78
N PRO A 56 -3.55 -13.43 -44.94
CA PRO A 56 -4.89 -13.10 -45.42
C PRO A 56 -5.83 -12.81 -44.25
N ALA A 57 -6.62 -11.76 -44.41
CA ALA A 57 -7.63 -11.29 -43.46
C ALA A 57 -8.78 -12.31 -43.27
N ALA A 58 -9.21 -12.52 -42.02
CA ALA A 58 -10.45 -13.22 -41.70
C ALA A 58 -11.31 -12.39 -40.74
N GLN A 59 -12.46 -11.94 -41.22
CA GLN A 59 -13.54 -11.32 -40.44
C GLN A 59 -14.13 -12.34 -39.45
N ARG A 60 -14.34 -11.97 -38.18
CA ARG A 60 -15.23 -12.70 -37.27
C ARG A 60 -16.05 -11.82 -36.34
N SER A 61 -17.24 -12.36 -36.09
CA SER A 61 -18.41 -11.86 -35.38
C SER A 61 -18.17 -11.49 -33.92
N ARG A 62 -18.82 -10.41 -33.47
CA ARG A 62 -19.06 -10.09 -32.07
C ARG A 62 -20.22 -10.92 -31.55
N ASP A 63 -20.04 -11.54 -30.39
CA ASP A 63 -20.93 -11.52 -29.22
C ASP A 63 -20.62 -12.70 -28.29
N ASP A 64 -20.95 -12.53 -27.00
CA ASP A 64 -20.80 -13.42 -25.83
C ASP A 64 -19.53 -13.25 -24.96
N ALA A 65 -19.61 -12.34 -23.99
CA ALA A 65 -18.65 -12.20 -22.88
C ALA A 65 -19.33 -11.78 -21.55
N LEU A 66 -20.41 -12.47 -21.13
CA LEU A 66 -21.13 -12.10 -19.90
C LEU A 66 -21.33 -13.22 -18.86
N SER A 67 -20.69 -14.40 -18.93
CA SER A 67 -20.97 -15.46 -17.93
C SER A 67 -19.88 -16.52 -17.70
N LEU A 68 -18.66 -16.15 -17.26
CA LEU A 68 -17.57 -17.15 -17.15
C LEU A 68 -16.87 -17.32 -15.79
N PHE A 69 -17.40 -16.75 -14.70
CA PHE A 69 -16.89 -17.06 -13.36
C PHE A 69 -18.03 -17.14 -12.34
N HIS A 70 -18.76 -18.26 -12.33
CA HIS A 70 -19.43 -18.76 -11.14
C HIS A 70 -18.49 -19.73 -10.41
N PRO A 71 -18.67 -19.97 -9.08
CA PRO A 71 -17.85 -20.92 -8.34
C PRO A 71 -17.97 -22.31 -8.98
N VAL A 72 -16.82 -22.92 -9.27
CA VAL A 72 -16.76 -24.27 -9.86
C VAL A 72 -17.07 -25.30 -8.78
N ASP A 73 -17.97 -26.23 -9.08
CA ASP A 73 -18.24 -27.43 -8.27
C ASP A 73 -16.94 -28.18 -7.95
N MET A 74 -16.66 -28.33 -6.66
CA MET A 74 -15.48 -29.01 -6.09
C MET A 74 -15.54 -30.55 -6.21
N GLU A 75 -16.21 -31.12 -7.22
CA GLU A 75 -16.38 -32.57 -7.31
C GLU A 75 -15.35 -33.30 -8.20
N ASN A 76 -14.46 -32.61 -8.92
CA ASN A 76 -13.50 -33.27 -9.83
C ASN A 76 -12.06 -32.71 -9.76
N VAL A 77 -11.51 -32.59 -8.56
CA VAL A 77 -10.05 -32.49 -8.35
C VAL A 77 -9.57 -33.86 -7.80
N PRO A 78 -8.54 -34.51 -8.39
CA PRO A 78 -8.02 -35.75 -7.81
C PRO A 78 -7.44 -35.44 -6.43
N LEU A 79 -8.08 -35.95 -5.38
CA LEU A 79 -7.55 -35.96 -4.03
C LEU A 79 -6.26 -36.80 -4.01
N TRP A 80 -5.11 -36.15 -3.91
CA TRP A 80 -3.87 -36.81 -3.51
C TRP A 80 -3.79 -36.79 -1.98
N THR A 81 -4.51 -37.72 -1.35
CA THR A 81 -4.40 -37.96 0.09
C THR A 81 -3.18 -38.83 0.38
N ASN A 82 -2.24 -38.30 1.15
CA ASN A 82 -1.21 -39.10 1.82
C ASN A 82 -1.85 -40.01 2.87
N SER A 83 -1.43 -41.27 2.93
CA SER A 83 -1.60 -42.12 4.12
C SER A 83 -0.31 -42.90 4.41
N PRO A 84 0.04 -43.13 5.69
CA PRO A 84 1.37 -43.59 6.11
C PRO A 84 1.41 -45.09 6.43
N GLY A 85 2.56 -45.76 6.26
CA GLY A 85 2.74 -47.12 6.78
C GLY A 85 3.91 -47.94 6.20
N SER A 86 5.01 -47.91 6.95
CA SER A 86 6.15 -48.85 7.06
C SER A 86 6.13 -50.24 6.38
N SER A 87 7.25 -50.52 5.68
CA SER A 87 8.19 -51.68 5.82
C SER A 87 7.66 -53.12 5.92
N ALA A 88 8.10 -53.99 4.99
CA ALA A 88 8.99 -55.14 5.28
C ALA A 88 9.06 -56.18 4.14
N LEU A 89 10.29 -56.50 3.70
CA LEU A 89 10.88 -57.86 3.45
C LEU A 89 10.22 -58.74 2.34
N VAL A 90 10.87 -59.56 1.50
CA VAL A 90 12.23 -60.15 1.33
C VAL A 90 12.21 -60.82 -0.07
N ALA A 91 13.09 -60.45 -1.00
CA ALA A 91 14.30 -61.15 -1.44
C ALA A 91 14.19 -62.66 -1.80
N SER A 92 14.53 -62.99 -3.06
CA SER A 92 15.40 -64.14 -3.43
C SER A 92 15.89 -63.99 -4.88
N SER A 93 17.18 -63.64 -5.08
CA SER A 93 18.28 -64.48 -5.63
C SER A 93 18.40 -64.39 -7.16
N SER A 94 19.54 -64.06 -7.79
CA SER A 94 20.92 -64.54 -7.54
C SER A 94 22.01 -63.57 -8.07
N VAL A 95 23.14 -63.53 -7.35
CA VAL A 95 24.44 -62.85 -7.54
C VAL A 95 25.34 -63.74 -8.45
N THR A 96 26.26 -63.27 -9.31
CA THR A 96 27.62 -62.69 -9.08
C THR A 96 28.16 -62.16 -10.42
N ASP A 97 28.54 -60.87 -10.52
CA ASP A 97 29.91 -60.28 -10.47
C ASP A 97 30.72 -60.57 -11.75
N GLU A 98 31.42 -59.64 -12.41
CA GLU A 98 31.96 -58.33 -12.03
C GLU A 98 32.51 -57.64 -13.32
N GLU A 99 32.65 -56.31 -13.30
CA GLU A 99 33.40 -55.46 -14.26
C GLU A 99 32.83 -55.31 -15.70
N THR A 100 32.43 -54.15 -16.22
CA THR A 100 32.50 -52.74 -15.80
C THR A 100 31.40 -51.98 -16.58
N MET A 101 30.18 -51.91 -16.02
CA MET A 101 29.13 -50.99 -16.48
C MET A 101 29.28 -49.59 -15.84
N ASP A 102 30.35 -49.37 -15.07
CA ASP A 102 30.75 -48.05 -14.54
C ASP A 102 31.47 -47.19 -15.59
N HIS A 103 32.02 -47.79 -16.67
CA HIS A 103 32.70 -47.03 -17.73
C HIS A 103 31.78 -46.52 -18.85
N VAL A 104 30.56 -47.03 -18.96
CA VAL A 104 29.58 -46.58 -19.98
C VAL A 104 28.59 -45.56 -19.39
N MET A 105 28.31 -45.60 -18.09
CA MET A 105 27.51 -44.59 -17.38
C MET A 105 28.29 -43.29 -17.06
N ALA A 106 29.61 -43.28 -17.28
CA ALA A 106 30.45 -42.10 -17.10
C ALA A 106 30.34 -41.05 -18.23
N HIS A 107 29.67 -41.34 -19.35
CA HIS A 107 29.65 -40.44 -20.51
C HIS A 107 28.28 -39.97 -21.03
N LEU A 108 27.17 -40.32 -20.36
CA LEU A 108 25.83 -39.83 -20.74
C LEU A 108 24.96 -39.41 -19.54
N SER A 109 25.57 -38.71 -18.58
CA SER A 109 24.80 -37.88 -17.64
C SER A 109 24.52 -36.51 -18.29
N PRO A 110 23.26 -36.03 -18.33
CA PRO A 110 22.99 -34.65 -18.68
C PRO A 110 23.77 -33.78 -17.69
N ARG A 111 24.67 -32.94 -18.21
CA ARG A 111 25.58 -32.10 -17.44
C ARG A 111 24.96 -31.66 -16.12
N SER A 112 25.55 -32.18 -15.06
CA SER A 112 25.42 -31.77 -13.68
C SER A 112 25.25 -30.25 -13.58
N LEU A 113 24.04 -29.83 -13.22
CA LEU A 113 23.83 -28.57 -12.52
C LEU A 113 24.70 -28.62 -11.25
N PRO A 114 25.47 -27.57 -10.93
CA PRO A 114 26.25 -27.56 -9.71
C PRO A 114 25.30 -27.67 -8.52
N PHE A 115 25.52 -28.74 -7.76
CA PHE A 115 24.96 -28.97 -6.44
C PHE A 115 25.35 -27.77 -5.57
N VAL A 116 24.40 -26.91 -5.20
CA VAL A 116 24.66 -25.84 -4.24
C VAL A 116 24.17 -26.32 -2.88
N ASP A 117 25.14 -26.69 -2.06
CA ASP A 117 25.02 -26.83 -0.62
C ASP A 117 24.46 -25.52 -0.01
N GLN A 118 23.54 -25.62 0.95
CA GLN A 118 22.85 -24.48 1.56
C GLN A 118 23.81 -23.54 2.32
N SER A 119 25.10 -23.90 2.43
CA SER A 119 26.18 -23.10 3.00
C SER A 119 26.79 -22.05 2.04
N VAL A 120 26.39 -21.99 0.76
CA VAL A 120 27.04 -21.17 -0.29
C VAL A 120 26.28 -19.86 -0.64
N PHE A 121 25.39 -19.35 0.21
CA PHE A 121 24.76 -18.04 -0.03
C PHE A 121 25.69 -16.84 0.23
N SER A 122 26.96 -17.10 0.49
CA SER A 122 28.04 -16.11 0.52
C SER A 122 29.12 -16.53 -0.48
N GLN A 123 29.26 -15.73 -1.54
CA GLN A 123 30.29 -15.77 -2.60
C GLN A 123 29.93 -16.49 -3.92
N THR A 124 29.61 -15.63 -4.90
CA THR A 124 29.82 -15.78 -6.36
C THR A 124 28.83 -16.66 -7.16
N LEU A 125 27.81 -16.00 -7.76
CA LEU A 125 27.13 -16.47 -8.97
C LEU A 125 28.13 -16.48 -10.14
N ILE A 126 28.91 -17.56 -10.30
CA ILE A 126 29.74 -17.75 -11.48
C ILE A 126 28.88 -18.46 -12.52
N LEU A 127 28.67 -17.85 -13.69
CA LEU A 127 28.07 -18.55 -14.84
C LEU A 127 28.94 -19.79 -15.12
N SER A 128 28.32 -20.95 -15.23
CA SER A 128 29.01 -22.25 -15.38
C SER A 128 29.92 -22.36 -16.62
N ASP A 129 29.87 -21.39 -17.54
CA ASP A 129 30.70 -21.30 -18.75
C ASP A 129 31.80 -20.22 -18.72
N GLY A 130 31.90 -19.43 -17.63
CA GLY A 130 32.87 -18.33 -17.49
C GLY A 130 32.60 -17.09 -18.37
N SER A 131 31.44 -16.99 -19.02
CA SER A 131 31.12 -15.89 -19.96
C SER A 131 30.79 -14.54 -19.31
N LEU A 132 30.62 -14.52 -17.99
CA LEU A 132 30.35 -13.33 -17.18
C LEU A 132 31.11 -13.43 -15.85
N THR A 133 32.07 -12.54 -15.65
CA THR A 133 32.77 -12.35 -14.37
C THR A 133 32.11 -11.22 -13.61
N LEU A 134 31.66 -11.48 -12.38
CA LEU A 134 31.02 -10.46 -11.53
C LEU A 134 32.06 -9.75 -10.65
N GLY A 135 32.09 -8.42 -10.72
CA GLY A 135 32.75 -7.54 -9.77
C GLY A 135 31.90 -7.24 -8.54
N HIS A 136 32.41 -6.37 -7.68
CA HIS A 136 31.77 -6.05 -6.39
C HIS A 136 30.38 -5.40 -6.56
N GLU A 137 30.25 -4.43 -7.48
CA GLU A 137 28.97 -3.75 -7.73
C GLU A 137 27.91 -4.69 -8.32
N GLU A 138 28.31 -5.58 -9.23
CA GLU A 138 27.42 -6.57 -9.83
C GLU A 138 26.93 -7.59 -8.79
N PHE A 139 27.81 -8.01 -7.88
CA PHE A 139 27.43 -8.90 -6.77
C PHE A 139 26.41 -8.24 -5.84
N GLN A 140 26.65 -6.98 -5.48
CA GLN A 140 25.73 -6.21 -4.64
C GLN A 140 24.38 -5.97 -5.33
N ALA A 141 24.39 -5.71 -6.65
CA ALA A 141 23.18 -5.54 -7.43
C ALA A 141 22.34 -6.83 -7.47
N LEU A 142 22.95 -8.00 -7.67
CA LEU A 142 22.20 -9.27 -7.64
C LEU A 142 21.67 -9.60 -6.25
N GLY A 143 22.43 -9.34 -5.18
CA GLY A 143 21.93 -9.46 -3.81
C GLY A 143 20.73 -8.56 -3.57
N HIS A 144 20.84 -7.30 -4.03
CA HIS A 144 19.72 -6.34 -4.01
C HIS A 144 18.51 -6.84 -4.80
N TYR A 145 18.70 -7.47 -5.95
CA TYR A 145 17.61 -8.04 -6.72
C TYR A 145 16.88 -9.14 -5.93
N GLN A 146 17.64 -10.05 -5.30
CA GLN A 146 17.09 -11.19 -4.57
C GLN A 146 16.36 -10.79 -3.28
N GLU A 147 16.80 -9.70 -2.65
CA GLU A 147 16.24 -9.22 -1.38
C GLU A 147 15.30 -8.05 -1.60
N GLY A 148 15.82 -6.88 -2.02
CA GLY A 148 15.08 -5.62 -2.04
C GLY A 148 14.22 -5.35 -3.28
N PHE A 149 14.52 -5.93 -4.44
CA PHE A 149 13.66 -5.86 -5.63
C PHE A 149 12.48 -6.84 -5.50
N CYS A 150 12.71 -8.07 -5.01
CA CYS A 150 11.69 -9.11 -4.93
C CYS A 150 10.47 -8.76 -4.07
N LEU A 151 10.65 -7.99 -2.99
CA LEU A 151 9.60 -7.67 -2.00
C LEU A 151 8.31 -7.10 -2.64
N VAL A 152 8.44 -6.28 -3.69
CA VAL A 152 7.29 -5.65 -4.36
C VAL A 152 6.67 -6.52 -5.45
N HIS A 153 7.34 -7.63 -5.79
CA HIS A 153 6.95 -8.56 -6.85
C HIS A 153 6.52 -9.94 -6.32
N THR A 154 6.45 -10.13 -5.00
CA THR A 154 6.11 -11.43 -4.43
C THR A 154 5.25 -11.33 -3.18
N SER A 155 4.55 -12.43 -2.94
CA SER A 155 3.70 -12.67 -1.78
C SER A 155 4.31 -13.63 -0.79
N LYS A 156 5.62 -13.83 -0.90
CA LYS A 156 6.36 -14.89 -0.24
C LYS A 156 7.60 -14.30 0.41
N VAL A 157 8.25 -15.09 1.26
CA VAL A 157 9.64 -14.80 1.65
C VAL A 157 10.47 -14.61 0.38
N ALA A 158 11.25 -13.53 0.33
CA ALA A 158 11.95 -13.08 -0.89
C ALA A 158 12.79 -14.20 -1.54
N ALA A 159 13.45 -15.03 -0.72
CA ALA A 159 14.25 -16.17 -1.17
C ALA A 159 13.47 -17.20 -2.02
N TRP A 160 12.16 -17.36 -1.80
CA TRP A 160 11.32 -18.33 -2.49
C TRP A 160 10.46 -17.71 -3.60
N SER A 161 10.71 -16.44 -3.91
CA SER A 161 9.91 -15.65 -4.85
C SER A 161 10.12 -16.03 -6.31
N PHE A 162 9.19 -15.60 -7.17
CA PHE A 162 9.34 -15.80 -8.61
C PHE A 162 10.55 -15.07 -9.22
N PRO A 163 10.91 -13.82 -8.83
CA PRO A 163 12.11 -13.19 -9.36
C PRO A 163 13.41 -13.90 -8.95
N VAL A 164 13.52 -14.45 -7.73
CA VAL A 164 14.68 -15.30 -7.35
C VAL A 164 14.71 -16.58 -8.20
N LEU A 165 13.57 -17.23 -8.38
CA LEU A 165 13.46 -18.39 -9.26
C LEU A 165 13.83 -18.05 -10.72
N LEU A 166 13.42 -16.87 -11.21
CA LEU A 166 13.77 -16.38 -12.54
C LEU A 166 15.29 -16.25 -12.69
N LEU A 167 15.98 -15.62 -11.73
CA LEU A 167 17.45 -15.52 -11.73
C LEU A 167 18.12 -16.89 -11.80
N GLN A 168 17.64 -17.86 -11.00
CA GLN A 168 18.17 -19.23 -11.05
C GLN A 168 17.92 -19.90 -12.39
N LYS A 169 16.74 -19.71 -12.98
CA LYS A 169 16.38 -20.30 -14.27
C LYS A 169 17.13 -19.67 -15.42
N VAL A 170 17.56 -18.41 -15.33
CA VAL A 170 18.33 -17.76 -16.38
C VAL A 170 19.83 -17.74 -16.14
N SER A 171 20.32 -18.37 -15.06
CA SER A 171 21.74 -18.35 -14.68
C SER A 171 22.66 -19.10 -15.65
N TYR A 172 22.12 -19.74 -16.69
CA TYR A 172 22.91 -20.30 -17.78
C TYR A 172 23.07 -19.33 -18.95
N SER A 173 22.25 -18.28 -19.01
CA SER A 173 22.19 -17.33 -20.12
C SER A 173 22.94 -16.05 -19.77
N ALA A 174 24.05 -15.81 -20.47
CA ALA A 174 24.79 -14.55 -20.37
C ALA A 174 23.93 -13.34 -20.80
N ILE A 175 23.01 -13.53 -21.76
CA ILE A 175 22.12 -12.46 -22.26
C ILE A 175 21.14 -12.05 -21.17
N ALA A 176 20.39 -13.01 -20.62
CA ALA A 176 19.38 -12.74 -19.61
C ALA A 176 20.01 -12.28 -18.28
N MET A 177 21.16 -12.84 -17.88
CA MET A 177 21.86 -12.40 -16.66
C MET A 177 22.41 -10.97 -16.78
N ARG A 178 22.89 -10.55 -17.95
CA ARG A 178 23.28 -9.15 -18.19
C ARG A 178 22.08 -8.21 -18.15
N CYS A 179 20.92 -8.62 -18.66
CA CYS A 179 19.69 -7.85 -18.53
C CYS A 179 19.27 -7.72 -17.06
N ALA A 180 19.29 -8.84 -16.31
CA ALA A 180 18.99 -8.85 -14.89
C ALA A 180 19.94 -7.93 -14.12
N LEU A 181 21.25 -7.98 -14.40
CA LEU A 181 22.23 -7.07 -13.81
C LEU A 181 21.95 -5.61 -14.12
N ALA A 182 21.63 -5.27 -15.38
CA ALA A 182 21.31 -3.90 -15.76
C ALA A 182 20.09 -3.37 -14.99
N VAL A 183 19.02 -4.16 -14.90
CA VAL A 183 17.83 -3.84 -14.09
C VAL A 183 18.19 -3.69 -12.60
N SER A 184 19.01 -4.61 -12.08
CA SER A 184 19.38 -4.63 -10.67
C SER A 184 20.26 -3.44 -10.27
N LEU A 185 21.23 -3.10 -11.12
CA LEU A 185 22.13 -1.96 -10.94
C LEU A 185 21.35 -0.65 -11.04
N GLN A 186 20.48 -0.51 -12.04
CA GLN A 186 19.61 0.65 -12.18
C GLN A 186 18.72 0.83 -10.95
N ASP A 187 18.09 -0.24 -10.47
CA ASP A 187 17.23 -0.20 -9.29
C ASP A 187 18.02 0.18 -8.02
N LEU A 188 19.23 -0.37 -7.87
CA LEU A 188 20.11 -0.08 -6.74
C LEU A 188 20.62 1.37 -6.77
N ASP A 189 21.00 1.89 -7.94
CA ASP A 189 21.46 3.27 -8.11
C ASP A 189 20.35 4.27 -7.82
N ILE A 190 19.12 4.01 -8.29
CA ILE A 190 17.94 4.82 -7.96
C ILE A 190 17.74 4.94 -6.44
N ARG A 191 18.03 3.87 -5.69
CA ARG A 191 17.87 3.87 -4.21
C ARG A 191 18.96 4.65 -3.51
N ARG A 192 20.21 4.50 -3.95
CA ARG A 192 21.37 5.20 -3.37
C ARG A 192 21.27 6.71 -3.53
N HIS A 193 20.68 7.17 -4.62
CA HIS A 193 20.66 8.59 -5.00
C HIS A 193 19.26 9.23 -4.91
N SER A 194 18.36 8.68 -4.09
CA SER A 194 16.99 9.19 -3.96
C SER A 194 16.88 10.66 -3.49
N ASP A 195 17.91 11.17 -2.80
CA ASP A 195 17.99 12.55 -2.30
C ASP A 195 18.79 13.51 -3.19
N ASP A 196 19.62 13.03 -4.12
CA ASP A 196 20.46 13.87 -4.99
C ASP A 196 19.89 13.98 -6.42
N LEU A 197 19.29 15.14 -6.68
CA LEU A 197 18.67 15.53 -7.95
C LEU A 197 19.61 15.46 -9.15
N ARG A 198 20.93 15.57 -9.00
CA ARG A 198 21.89 15.62 -10.12
C ARG A 198 22.48 14.25 -10.45
N GLN A 199 22.73 13.41 -9.45
CA GLN A 199 23.28 12.07 -9.64
C GLN A 199 22.24 11.04 -10.08
N SER A 200 20.97 11.21 -9.72
CA SER A 200 19.85 10.34 -10.16
C SER A 200 19.52 10.44 -11.68
N ARG A 201 20.27 11.23 -12.47
CA ARG A 201 19.91 11.61 -13.86
C ARG A 201 20.50 10.74 -14.96
N VAL A 202 21.57 9.99 -14.68
CA VAL A 202 22.34 9.27 -15.70
C VAL A 202 22.55 7.84 -15.25
N GLU A 203 22.11 6.87 -16.03
CA GLU A 203 22.38 5.47 -15.76
C GLU A 203 23.90 5.24 -15.66
N SER A 204 24.33 4.46 -14.67
CA SER A 204 25.76 4.20 -14.50
C SER A 204 26.35 3.58 -15.77
N PRO A 205 27.60 3.92 -16.16
CA PRO A 205 28.24 3.36 -17.35
C PRO A 205 28.23 1.82 -17.35
N LEU A 206 28.30 1.21 -16.16
CA LEU A 206 28.21 -0.24 -15.96
C LEU A 206 26.83 -0.79 -16.32
N THR A 207 25.75 -0.12 -15.87
CA THR A 207 24.36 -0.45 -16.23
C THR A 207 24.15 -0.41 -17.74
N ILE A 208 24.56 0.69 -18.39
CA ILE A 208 24.44 0.86 -19.85
C ILE A 208 25.24 -0.21 -20.59
N SER A 209 26.47 -0.49 -20.13
CA SER A 209 27.35 -1.51 -20.73
C SER A 209 26.69 -2.90 -20.75
N HIS A 210 26.14 -3.34 -19.61
CA HIS A 210 25.45 -4.64 -19.54
C HIS A 210 24.23 -4.70 -20.43
N PHE A 211 23.39 -3.66 -20.39
CA PHE A 211 22.17 -3.61 -21.18
C PHE A 211 22.46 -3.62 -22.70
N THR A 212 23.40 -2.79 -23.15
CA THR A 212 23.77 -2.69 -24.57
C THR A 212 24.37 -3.99 -25.10
N ARG A 213 25.23 -4.65 -24.32
CA ARG A 213 25.81 -5.94 -24.68
C ARG A 213 24.74 -7.03 -24.77
N ALA A 214 23.84 -7.09 -23.79
CA ALA A 214 22.74 -8.04 -23.79
C ALA A 214 21.79 -7.82 -24.97
N SER A 215 21.35 -6.58 -25.18
CA SER A 215 20.45 -6.20 -26.29
C SER A 215 21.06 -6.53 -27.66
N SER A 216 22.37 -6.32 -27.83
CA SER A 216 23.05 -6.62 -29.10
C SER A 216 23.18 -8.11 -29.35
N ALA A 217 23.54 -8.89 -28.32
CA ALA A 217 23.60 -10.35 -28.42
C ALA A 217 22.20 -10.95 -28.66
N PHE A 218 21.18 -10.45 -27.98
CA PHE A 218 19.81 -10.93 -28.12
C PHE A 218 19.23 -10.68 -29.51
N ARG A 219 19.52 -9.52 -30.11
CA ARG A 219 19.15 -9.22 -31.50
C ARG A 219 19.75 -10.22 -32.48
N GLU A 220 20.98 -10.67 -32.24
CA GLU A 220 21.61 -11.69 -33.07
C GLU A 220 20.91 -13.05 -32.93
N VAL A 221 20.58 -13.44 -31.69
CA VAL A 221 19.85 -14.69 -31.40
C VAL A 221 18.48 -14.71 -32.08
N ILE A 222 17.71 -13.62 -32.00
CA ILE A 222 16.39 -13.55 -32.65
C ILE A 222 16.51 -13.56 -34.18
N ARG A 223 17.56 -12.95 -34.76
CA ARG A 223 17.76 -12.90 -36.22
C ARG A 223 18.19 -14.25 -36.80
N GLN A 224 18.97 -15.03 -36.05
CA GLN A 224 19.48 -16.34 -36.46
C GLN A 224 18.46 -17.45 -36.15
N SER A 225 17.32 -17.46 -36.84
CA SER A 225 16.17 -18.36 -36.60
C SER A 225 16.37 -19.84 -36.99
N ALA A 226 17.58 -20.39 -36.84
CA ALA A 226 17.93 -21.77 -37.24
C ALA A 226 18.07 -22.77 -36.07
N SER A 227 18.00 -22.32 -34.81
CA SER A 227 18.14 -23.16 -33.60
C SER A 227 16.80 -23.26 -32.85
N PRO A 228 16.50 -24.36 -32.11
CA PRO A 228 15.34 -24.39 -31.22
C PRO A 228 15.37 -23.16 -30.29
N VAL A 229 14.27 -22.41 -30.32
CA VAL A 229 14.09 -21.18 -29.57
C VAL A 229 14.10 -21.48 -28.08
N ASP A 230 15.03 -20.89 -27.35
CA ASP A 230 15.01 -20.93 -25.89
C ASP A 230 13.92 -19.97 -25.35
N HIS A 231 12.75 -20.55 -25.02
CA HIS A 231 11.62 -19.76 -24.52
C HIS A 231 11.89 -19.10 -23.16
N VAL A 232 12.76 -19.67 -22.32
CA VAL A 232 13.09 -19.11 -21.01
C VAL A 232 13.96 -17.89 -21.19
N GLU A 233 15.06 -18.00 -21.94
CA GLU A 233 15.94 -16.87 -22.23
C GLU A 233 15.17 -15.75 -22.94
N THR A 234 14.35 -16.08 -23.94
CA THR A 234 13.66 -15.08 -24.75
C THR A 234 12.64 -14.28 -23.94
N LEU A 235 11.71 -14.96 -23.24
CA LEU A 235 10.68 -14.27 -22.45
C LEU A 235 11.29 -13.52 -21.25
N ALA A 236 12.34 -14.05 -20.64
CA ALA A 236 13.03 -13.37 -19.54
C ALA A 236 13.73 -12.11 -20.04
N THR A 237 14.36 -12.19 -21.20
CA THR A 237 14.99 -11.03 -21.84
C THR A 237 13.95 -9.96 -22.17
N PHE A 238 12.81 -10.32 -22.76
CA PHE A 238 11.71 -9.36 -22.98
C PHE A 238 11.22 -8.73 -21.67
N TYR A 239 10.99 -9.53 -20.64
CA TYR A 239 10.60 -9.03 -19.31
C TYR A 239 11.60 -8.00 -18.78
N PHE A 240 12.90 -8.30 -18.77
CA PHE A 240 13.90 -7.37 -18.27
C PHE A 240 14.03 -6.10 -19.11
N HIS A 241 13.82 -6.17 -20.43
CA HIS A 241 13.80 -4.97 -21.28
C HIS A 241 12.63 -4.04 -20.93
N TYR A 242 11.44 -4.58 -20.67
CA TYR A 242 10.34 -3.76 -20.18
C TYR A 242 10.68 -3.08 -18.86
N VAL A 243 11.18 -3.85 -17.89
CA VAL A 243 11.53 -3.33 -16.56
C VAL A 243 12.58 -2.23 -16.70
N PHE A 244 13.63 -2.46 -17.49
CA PHE A 244 14.69 -1.48 -17.73
C PHE A 244 14.15 -0.18 -18.35
N PHE A 245 13.45 -0.26 -19.49
CA PHE A 245 12.97 0.91 -20.21
C PHE A 245 11.94 1.74 -19.43
N THR A 246 11.10 1.09 -18.63
CA THR A 246 10.08 1.78 -17.82
C THR A 246 10.65 2.47 -16.58
N GLN A 247 11.84 2.06 -16.15
CA GLN A 247 12.59 2.66 -15.02
C GLN A 247 13.54 3.78 -15.45
N GLN A 248 13.77 3.99 -16.75
CA GLN A 248 14.63 5.08 -17.21
C GLN A 248 14.07 6.45 -16.83
N HIS A 249 14.98 7.40 -16.58
CA HIS A 249 14.62 8.79 -16.31
C HIS A 249 13.83 9.39 -17.48
N ASN A 250 14.32 9.16 -18.70
CA ASN A 250 13.61 9.47 -19.95
C ASN A 250 13.08 8.16 -20.55
N VAL A 251 11.76 8.01 -20.59
CA VAL A 251 11.14 6.75 -21.04
C VAL A 251 11.16 6.71 -22.55
N LYS A 252 11.86 5.70 -23.11
CA LYS A 252 11.98 5.51 -24.56
C LYS A 252 10.70 4.90 -25.14
N ARG A 253 9.70 5.75 -25.41
CA ARG A 253 8.37 5.32 -25.89
C ARG A 253 8.43 4.48 -27.18
N ASP A 254 9.23 4.90 -28.15
CA ASP A 254 9.37 4.19 -29.43
C ASP A 254 9.96 2.78 -29.24
N GLU A 255 10.90 2.65 -28.30
CA GLU A 255 11.56 1.39 -27.98
C GLU A 255 10.61 0.42 -27.27
N LEU A 256 9.80 0.93 -26.34
CA LEU A 256 8.73 0.16 -25.68
C LEU A 256 7.65 -0.30 -26.67
N HIS A 257 7.31 0.54 -27.66
CA HIS A 257 6.35 0.16 -28.70
C HIS A 257 6.90 -0.98 -29.58
N LYS A 258 8.14 -0.85 -30.08
CA LYS A 258 8.81 -1.90 -30.85
C LYS A 258 8.96 -3.20 -30.07
N LEU A 259 9.30 -3.09 -28.78
CA LEU A 259 9.39 -4.24 -27.87
C LEU A 259 8.06 -4.99 -27.80
N SER A 260 6.94 -4.27 -27.64
CA SER A 260 5.59 -4.84 -27.59
C SER A 260 5.23 -5.61 -28.86
N GLU A 261 5.49 -5.03 -30.03
CA GLU A 261 5.30 -5.72 -31.30
C GLU A 261 6.20 -6.95 -31.44
N ALA A 262 7.47 -6.86 -31.02
CA ALA A 262 8.41 -7.96 -31.09
C ALA A 262 7.96 -9.15 -30.22
N VAL A 263 7.40 -8.89 -29.03
CA VAL A 263 6.83 -9.95 -28.18
C VAL A 263 5.63 -10.61 -28.87
N VAL A 264 4.71 -9.85 -29.46
CA VAL A 264 3.55 -10.44 -30.18
C VAL A 264 4.00 -11.29 -31.36
N ARG A 265 4.90 -10.77 -32.21
CA ARG A 265 5.47 -11.52 -33.34
C ARG A 265 6.11 -12.83 -32.86
N TYR A 266 6.84 -12.78 -31.75
CA TYR A 266 7.42 -13.96 -31.13
C TYR A 266 6.37 -14.97 -30.65
N LEU A 267 5.33 -14.52 -29.95
CA LEU A 267 4.25 -15.38 -29.45
C LEU A 267 3.49 -16.07 -30.59
N GLU A 268 3.30 -15.37 -31.71
CA GLU A 268 2.66 -15.91 -32.92
C GLU A 268 3.58 -16.90 -33.64
N ALA A 269 4.85 -16.53 -33.91
CA ALA A 269 5.79 -17.36 -34.62
C ALA A 269 6.14 -18.65 -33.87
N SER A 270 6.30 -18.58 -32.55
CA SER A 270 6.62 -19.75 -31.72
C SER A 270 5.40 -20.58 -31.32
N SER A 271 4.19 -20.01 -31.44
CA SER A 271 2.96 -20.57 -30.87
C SER A 271 3.06 -20.91 -29.37
N ILE A 272 4.02 -20.33 -28.64
CA ILE A 272 4.29 -20.70 -27.24
C ILE A 272 3.08 -20.43 -26.35
N GLY A 273 2.35 -19.33 -26.57
CA GLY A 273 1.11 -19.05 -25.83
C GLY A 273 0.09 -20.18 -25.95
N ASP A 274 -0.14 -20.66 -27.18
CA ASP A 274 -1.09 -21.76 -27.43
C ASP A 274 -0.57 -23.09 -26.88
N ILE A 275 0.74 -23.38 -26.98
CA ILE A 275 1.38 -24.56 -26.39
C ILE A 275 1.19 -24.56 -24.86
N LEU A 276 1.42 -23.42 -24.20
CA LEU A 276 1.24 -23.27 -22.76
C LEU A 276 -0.22 -23.51 -22.33
N ALA A 277 -1.22 -23.21 -23.17
CA ALA A 277 -2.65 -23.27 -22.82
C ALA A 277 -3.36 -24.61 -23.08
N ARG A 278 -2.74 -25.57 -23.79
CA ARG A 278 -3.38 -26.85 -24.20
C ARG A 278 -3.77 -27.78 -23.04
N SER A 279 -4.93 -28.43 -23.09
CA SER A 279 -5.36 -29.30 -21.97
C SER A 279 -4.56 -30.60 -21.82
N SER A 280 -3.91 -31.09 -22.89
CA SER A 280 -3.12 -32.33 -22.88
C SER A 280 -1.83 -32.12 -23.70
N PRO A 281 -0.67 -32.68 -23.30
CA PRO A 281 0.53 -32.65 -24.11
C PRO A 281 0.37 -33.65 -25.27
N GLU A 282 -0.01 -33.15 -26.45
CA GLU A 282 0.19 -33.95 -27.67
C GLU A 282 1.66 -33.84 -28.11
N PRO A 283 2.31 -34.95 -28.52
CA PRO A 283 3.67 -34.93 -29.05
C PRO A 283 3.75 -34.04 -30.30
N PRO A 284 4.89 -33.36 -30.55
CA PRO A 284 6.24 -33.72 -30.09
C PRO A 284 6.80 -32.89 -28.91
N VAL A 285 6.07 -31.91 -28.37
CA VAL A 285 6.63 -31.00 -27.34
C VAL A 285 6.39 -31.56 -25.94
N THR A 286 7.27 -32.44 -25.46
CA THR A 286 7.33 -32.89 -24.06
C THR A 286 7.93 -31.78 -23.17
N MET A 287 7.17 -30.72 -22.90
CA MET A 287 7.53 -29.72 -21.90
C MET A 287 7.15 -30.22 -20.51
N THR A 288 8.11 -30.21 -19.57
CA THR A 288 7.87 -30.66 -18.20
C THR A 288 6.82 -29.78 -17.50
N PRO A 289 6.03 -30.30 -16.55
CA PRO A 289 5.08 -29.50 -15.78
C PRO A 289 5.74 -28.29 -15.09
N SER A 290 6.94 -28.49 -14.54
CA SER A 290 7.74 -27.45 -13.90
C SER A 290 8.07 -26.30 -14.88
N MET A 291 8.57 -26.64 -16.07
CA MET A 291 8.87 -25.65 -17.12
C MET A 291 7.62 -24.93 -17.63
N ARG A 292 6.53 -25.68 -17.82
CA ARG A 292 5.24 -25.16 -18.29
C ARG A 292 4.66 -24.10 -17.35
N THR A 293 4.68 -24.39 -16.06
CA THR A 293 4.15 -23.47 -15.04
C THR A 293 5.03 -22.24 -14.88
N PHE A 294 6.36 -22.40 -14.97
CA PHE A 294 7.33 -21.31 -14.99
C PHE A 294 7.11 -20.35 -16.17
N LEU A 295 7.08 -20.86 -17.40
CA LEU A 295 6.88 -20.04 -18.61
C LEU A 295 5.51 -19.36 -18.62
N SER A 296 4.46 -20.03 -18.12
CA SER A 296 3.14 -19.43 -17.96
C SER A 296 3.17 -18.25 -16.99
N ARG A 297 3.89 -18.36 -15.87
CA ARG A 297 4.06 -17.25 -14.91
C ARG A 297 4.89 -16.12 -15.50
N LEU A 298 5.99 -16.43 -16.21
CA LEU A 298 6.84 -15.44 -16.86
C LEU A 298 6.07 -14.63 -17.91
N LEU A 299 5.23 -15.29 -18.71
CA LEU A 299 4.39 -14.63 -19.71
C LEU A 299 3.34 -13.69 -19.08
N LEU A 300 2.79 -14.04 -17.91
CA LEU A 300 1.92 -13.12 -17.15
C LEU A 300 2.67 -11.87 -16.67
N TRP A 301 3.94 -12.01 -16.28
CA TRP A 301 4.78 -10.85 -15.94
C TRP A 301 5.10 -9.98 -17.16
N VAL A 302 5.42 -10.57 -18.31
CA VAL A 302 5.58 -9.82 -19.56
C VAL A 302 4.30 -9.06 -19.93
N TYR A 303 3.14 -9.72 -19.81
CA TYR A 303 1.84 -9.08 -20.02
C TYR A 303 1.59 -7.92 -19.05
N ARG A 304 1.91 -8.09 -17.77
CA ARG A 304 1.82 -7.02 -16.75
C ARG A 304 2.65 -5.80 -17.14
N GLU A 305 3.92 -6.02 -17.52
CA GLU A 305 4.81 -4.91 -17.85
C GLU A 305 4.38 -4.17 -19.13
N ASP A 306 3.85 -4.89 -20.12
CA ASP A 306 3.26 -4.28 -21.32
C ASP A 306 2.07 -3.36 -20.97
N VAL A 307 1.17 -3.82 -20.09
CA VAL A 307 0.04 -3.00 -19.60
C VAL A 307 0.53 -1.81 -18.76
N TYR A 308 1.59 -1.99 -17.97
CA TYR A 308 2.19 -0.90 -17.20
C TYR A 308 2.81 0.18 -18.10
N ALA A 309 3.45 -0.22 -19.19
CA ALA A 309 4.05 0.65 -20.19
C ALA A 309 3.00 1.48 -20.97
N MET A 310 1.77 0.99 -21.12
CA MET A 310 0.65 1.77 -21.66
C MET A 310 0.38 3.07 -20.87
N GLY A 311 0.77 3.15 -19.60
CA GLY A 311 0.70 4.40 -18.86
C GLY A 311 1.46 5.56 -19.54
N TYR A 312 2.52 5.26 -20.30
CA TYR A 312 3.34 6.23 -21.02
C TYR A 312 2.89 6.49 -22.46
N ARG A 313 1.69 6.05 -22.85
CA ARG A 313 1.15 6.13 -24.23
C ARG A 313 1.99 5.38 -25.27
N CYS A 314 2.64 4.29 -24.85
CA CYS A 314 3.39 3.36 -25.71
C CYS A 314 3.06 1.90 -25.35
N ALA A 315 3.56 0.93 -26.12
CA ALA A 315 3.29 -0.50 -25.91
C ALA A 315 1.79 -0.87 -25.96
N GLY A 316 1.39 -2.04 -25.43
CA GLY A 316 0.00 -2.49 -25.36
C GLY A 316 -0.43 -3.53 -26.41
N GLU A 317 0.48 -3.96 -27.28
CA GLU A 317 0.20 -4.98 -28.30
C GLU A 317 0.07 -6.38 -27.67
N VAL A 318 0.90 -6.69 -26.66
CA VAL A 318 0.76 -7.95 -25.89
C VAL A 318 -0.56 -7.93 -25.11
N ALA A 319 -0.93 -6.79 -24.56
CA ALA A 319 -2.18 -6.62 -23.85
C ALA A 319 -3.40 -6.83 -24.75
N ARG A 320 -3.34 -6.27 -25.97
CA ARG A 320 -4.34 -6.49 -27.00
C ARG A 320 -4.40 -7.96 -27.42
N PHE A 321 -3.26 -8.60 -27.65
CA PHE A 321 -3.18 -10.02 -27.99
C PHE A 321 -3.85 -10.91 -26.92
N MET A 322 -3.62 -10.63 -25.64
CA MET A 322 -4.26 -11.34 -24.53
C MET A 322 -5.76 -11.03 -24.43
N PHE A 323 -6.15 -9.77 -24.63
CA PHE A 323 -7.55 -9.33 -24.59
C PHE A 323 -8.40 -10.00 -25.68
N GLU A 324 -7.86 -10.14 -26.89
CA GLU A 324 -8.53 -10.83 -28.00
C GLU A 324 -8.61 -12.36 -27.80
N ARG A 325 -7.89 -12.90 -26.80
CA ARG A 325 -7.83 -14.35 -26.47
C ARG A 325 -8.13 -14.61 -24.98
N PRO A 326 -9.35 -14.36 -24.47
CA PRO A 326 -9.65 -14.47 -23.03
C PRO A 326 -9.44 -15.88 -22.45
N ARG A 327 -9.65 -16.94 -23.25
CA ARG A 327 -9.37 -18.33 -22.85
C ARG A 327 -7.88 -18.60 -22.63
N LEU A 328 -7.00 -17.98 -23.42
CA LEU A 328 -5.56 -18.10 -23.27
C LEU A 328 -5.13 -17.54 -21.91
N LEU A 329 -5.52 -16.30 -21.62
CA LEU A 329 -5.19 -15.64 -20.36
C LEU A 329 -5.72 -16.42 -19.15
N GLN A 330 -6.97 -16.89 -19.19
CA GLN A 330 -7.54 -17.73 -18.13
C GLN A 330 -6.72 -19.01 -17.90
N ARG A 331 -6.31 -19.69 -18.97
CA ARG A 331 -5.49 -20.91 -18.89
C ARG A 331 -4.11 -20.62 -18.33
N LEU A 332 -3.44 -19.56 -18.78
CA LEU A 332 -2.13 -19.16 -18.27
C LEU A 332 -2.19 -18.87 -16.76
N CYS A 333 -3.24 -18.19 -16.29
CA CYS A 333 -3.44 -17.92 -14.87
C CYS A 333 -3.52 -19.22 -14.06
N ILE A 334 -4.41 -20.14 -14.44
CA ILE A 334 -4.61 -21.43 -13.76
C ILE A 334 -3.32 -22.26 -13.75
N ILE A 335 -2.66 -22.37 -14.90
CA ILE A 335 -1.44 -23.19 -15.05
C ILE A 335 -0.27 -22.59 -14.28
N SER A 336 -0.20 -21.26 -14.14
CA SER A 336 0.90 -20.62 -13.42
C SER A 336 0.83 -20.78 -11.90
N ARG A 337 -0.30 -21.22 -11.32
CA ARG A 337 -0.51 -21.26 -9.86
C ARG A 337 0.58 -22.04 -9.10
N PRO A 338 0.91 -23.31 -9.44
CA PRO A 338 1.91 -24.08 -8.70
C PRO A 338 3.34 -23.86 -9.19
N ALA A 339 3.65 -22.74 -9.87
CA ALA A 339 4.96 -22.50 -10.46
C ALA A 339 6.10 -22.52 -9.44
N LEU A 340 5.89 -22.01 -8.22
CA LEU A 340 6.91 -22.02 -7.17
C LEU A 340 7.12 -23.43 -6.62
N GLN A 341 6.06 -24.07 -6.13
CA GLN A 341 6.08 -25.46 -5.66
C GLN A 341 6.76 -26.42 -6.65
N LEU A 342 6.39 -26.40 -7.93
CA LEU A 342 6.91 -27.35 -8.92
C LEU A 342 8.35 -27.06 -9.36
N ASN A 343 8.85 -25.85 -9.16
CA ASN A 343 10.21 -25.49 -9.58
C ASN A 343 11.21 -25.54 -8.44
N TRP A 344 10.80 -25.23 -7.21
CA TRP A 344 11.63 -25.38 -6.02
C TRP A 344 11.66 -26.83 -5.51
N GLY A 345 10.61 -27.62 -5.77
CA GLY A 345 10.57 -29.03 -5.45
C GLY A 345 10.77 -29.29 -3.96
N THR A 346 11.69 -30.20 -3.61
CA THR A 346 11.97 -30.59 -2.22
C THR A 346 12.63 -29.48 -1.39
N LEU A 347 13.16 -28.43 -2.02
CA LEU A 347 13.72 -27.29 -1.31
C LEU A 347 12.62 -26.33 -0.82
N TYR A 348 11.40 -26.43 -1.35
CA TYR A 348 10.30 -25.53 -0.99
C TYR A 348 9.78 -25.86 0.42
N PRO A 349 9.80 -24.92 1.39
CA PRO A 349 9.38 -25.22 2.76
C PRO A 349 7.90 -25.54 2.88
N ALA A 350 7.54 -26.49 3.76
CA ALA A 350 6.14 -26.89 4.04
C ALA A 350 5.21 -25.70 4.36
N GLU A 351 5.73 -24.71 5.10
CA GLU A 351 5.03 -23.47 5.44
C GLU A 351 4.69 -22.65 4.17
N GLN A 352 5.62 -22.58 3.21
CA GLN A 352 5.41 -21.88 1.94
C GLN A 352 4.41 -22.60 1.01
N HIS A 353 4.25 -23.93 1.15
CA HIS A 353 3.23 -24.70 0.42
C HIS A 353 1.79 -24.33 0.85
N LEU A 354 1.56 -24.13 2.16
CA LEU A 354 0.26 -23.68 2.67
C LEU A 354 -0.07 -22.30 2.12
N ASP A 355 0.92 -21.40 2.09
CA ASP A 355 0.79 -20.08 1.49
C ASP A 355 0.45 -20.12 -0.01
N ASP A 356 0.86 -21.15 -0.75
CA ASP A 356 0.59 -21.26 -2.20
C ASP A 356 -0.89 -21.53 -2.48
N VAL A 357 -1.56 -22.26 -1.59
CA VAL A 357 -3.02 -22.50 -1.65
C VAL A 357 -3.78 -21.20 -1.45
N PHE A 358 -3.35 -20.37 -0.48
CA PHE A 358 -3.92 -19.03 -0.26
C PHE A 358 -3.51 -18.02 -1.36
N SER A 359 -2.27 -18.12 -1.88
CA SER A 359 -1.74 -17.22 -2.92
C SER A 359 -2.28 -17.48 -4.32
N ALA A 360 -2.98 -18.60 -4.57
CA ALA A 360 -3.72 -18.79 -5.81
C ALA A 360 -4.71 -17.64 -6.07
N GLN A 361 -5.32 -17.10 -5.01
CA GLN A 361 -6.18 -15.92 -5.07
C GLN A 361 -5.41 -14.66 -5.49
N HIS A 362 -4.13 -14.51 -5.12
CA HIS A 362 -3.31 -13.36 -5.53
C HIS A 362 -2.99 -13.36 -7.02
N ILE A 363 -2.83 -14.52 -7.64
CA ILE A 363 -2.63 -14.61 -9.10
C ILE A 363 -3.92 -14.28 -9.85
N ASP A 364 -5.06 -14.72 -9.33
CA ASP A 364 -6.36 -14.34 -9.89
C ASP A 364 -6.62 -12.85 -9.73
N MET A 365 -6.27 -12.27 -8.57
CA MET A 365 -6.35 -10.82 -8.33
C MET A 365 -5.43 -10.06 -9.29
N LEU A 366 -4.16 -10.46 -9.40
CA LEU A 366 -3.19 -9.84 -10.32
C LEU A 366 -3.70 -9.86 -11.76
N ALA A 367 -4.18 -10.99 -12.25
CA ALA A 367 -4.68 -11.11 -13.62
C ALA A 367 -5.88 -10.18 -13.88
N ARG A 368 -6.84 -10.14 -12.96
CA ARG A 368 -8.03 -9.26 -13.05
C ARG A 368 -7.65 -7.79 -12.95
N MET A 369 -6.66 -7.45 -12.13
CA MET A 369 -6.13 -6.10 -12.03
C MET A 369 -5.41 -5.65 -13.31
N ILE A 370 -4.61 -6.51 -13.92
CA ILE A 370 -3.96 -6.18 -15.20
C ILE A 370 -5.03 -5.94 -16.29
N GLN A 371 -6.09 -6.77 -16.34
CA GLN A 371 -7.20 -6.57 -17.26
C GLN A 371 -7.94 -5.25 -17.03
N VAL A 372 -8.26 -4.92 -15.77
CA VAL A 372 -8.98 -3.67 -15.47
C VAL A 372 -8.10 -2.45 -15.77
N GLN A 373 -6.80 -2.52 -15.48
CA GLN A 373 -5.84 -1.48 -15.83
C GLN A 373 -5.77 -1.25 -17.34
N TYR A 374 -5.73 -2.32 -18.15
CA TYR A 374 -5.80 -2.22 -19.62
C TYR A 374 -7.07 -1.48 -20.06
N HIS A 375 -8.23 -1.86 -19.53
CA HIS A 375 -9.50 -1.23 -19.87
C HIS A 375 -9.57 0.25 -19.48
N ILE A 376 -9.11 0.58 -18.26
CA ILE A 376 -9.07 1.96 -17.76
C ILE A 376 -8.15 2.82 -18.61
N THR A 377 -6.99 2.28 -19.02
CA THR A 377 -6.02 3.00 -19.85
C THR A 377 -6.58 3.26 -21.26
N GLN A 378 -7.20 2.25 -21.89
CA GLN A 378 -7.89 2.41 -23.18
C GLN A 378 -9.02 3.43 -23.11
N PHE A 379 -9.82 3.38 -22.04
CA PHE A 379 -10.89 4.34 -21.80
C PHE A 379 -10.34 5.76 -21.64
N GLY A 380 -9.29 5.93 -20.83
CA GLY A 380 -8.59 7.19 -20.65
C GLY A 380 -8.14 7.82 -21.97
N TRP A 381 -7.44 7.06 -22.82
CA TRP A 381 -6.99 7.54 -24.13
C TRP A 381 -8.14 7.97 -25.05
N LEU A 382 -9.26 7.25 -25.05
CA LEU A 382 -10.44 7.61 -25.84
C LEU A 382 -11.05 8.94 -25.36
N THR A 383 -11.15 9.14 -24.04
CA THR A 383 -11.67 10.40 -23.48
C THR A 383 -10.77 11.60 -23.79
N MET A 384 -9.44 11.40 -23.85
CA MET A 384 -8.51 12.45 -24.27
C MET A 384 -8.68 12.83 -25.74
N LYS A 385 -8.78 11.84 -26.65
CA LYS A 385 -8.97 12.11 -28.09
C LYS A 385 -10.25 12.91 -28.35
N SER A 386 -11.35 12.57 -27.67
CA SER A 386 -12.61 13.31 -27.78
C SER A 386 -12.56 14.74 -27.20
N ALA A 387 -11.61 15.05 -26.32
CA ALA A 387 -11.46 16.39 -25.75
C ALA A 387 -10.62 17.33 -26.64
N ASN A 388 -9.78 16.79 -27.52
CA ASN A 388 -8.95 17.56 -28.46
C ASN A 388 -9.64 17.80 -29.81
N GLU A 389 -10.72 17.09 -30.11
CA GLU A 389 -11.53 17.28 -31.33
C GLU A 389 -12.75 18.18 -31.02
N ASP A 390 -12.50 19.49 -30.92
CA ASP A 390 -13.56 20.51 -30.96
C ASP A 390 -14.21 20.50 -32.35
N THR A 391 -15.17 19.61 -32.65
CA THR A 391 -16.14 19.81 -33.75
C THR A 391 -17.30 18.79 -33.73
N VAL A 392 -18.50 19.31 -33.49
CA VAL A 392 -19.76 18.95 -34.18
C VAL A 392 -20.11 17.45 -34.23
N SER A 393 -20.59 16.90 -33.12
CA SER A 393 -21.83 16.10 -33.02
C SER A 393 -21.94 15.55 -31.61
N GLY A 394 -23.15 15.52 -31.05
CA GLY A 394 -23.43 15.00 -29.71
C GLY A 394 -23.22 13.48 -29.61
N ILE A 395 -21.99 13.02 -29.75
CA ILE A 395 -21.60 11.65 -29.46
C ILE A 395 -21.57 11.54 -27.94
N GLN A 396 -22.58 10.88 -27.39
CA GLN A 396 -22.63 10.46 -25.99
C GLN A 396 -21.27 9.90 -25.59
N ARG A 397 -20.69 10.39 -24.48
CA ARG A 397 -19.57 9.71 -23.80
C ARG A 397 -19.91 8.22 -23.72
N PRO A 398 -18.99 7.27 -24.00
CA PRO A 398 -19.35 5.86 -24.22
C PRO A 398 -19.88 5.20 -22.92
N ALA A 399 -21.15 5.41 -22.61
CA ALA A 399 -21.76 5.03 -21.33
C ALA A 399 -21.68 3.52 -21.09
N ALA A 400 -21.85 2.72 -22.15
CA ALA A 400 -21.77 1.26 -22.09
C ALA A 400 -20.36 0.73 -21.74
N ARG A 401 -19.29 1.34 -22.26
CA ARG A 401 -17.91 0.95 -21.89
C ARG A 401 -17.56 1.40 -20.47
N SER A 402 -18.11 2.53 -20.03
CA SER A 402 -17.95 3.02 -18.66
C SER A 402 -18.57 2.06 -17.64
N MET A 403 -19.83 1.65 -17.84
CA MET A 403 -20.53 0.73 -16.93
C MET A 403 -19.79 -0.61 -16.73
N HIS A 404 -19.19 -1.15 -17.78
CA HIS A 404 -18.45 -2.42 -17.71
C HIS A 404 -17.13 -2.34 -16.93
N ILE A 405 -16.48 -1.17 -16.90
CA ILE A 405 -15.25 -0.97 -16.11
C ILE A 405 -15.58 -0.89 -14.62
N GLU A 406 -16.62 -0.15 -14.27
CA GLU A 406 -17.08 -0.02 -12.89
C GLU A 406 -17.54 -1.36 -12.31
N GLU A 407 -18.28 -2.15 -13.09
CA GLU A 407 -18.66 -3.52 -12.72
C GLU A 407 -17.43 -4.39 -12.42
N LYS A 408 -16.41 -4.38 -13.28
CA LYS A 408 -15.16 -5.12 -13.05
C LYS A 408 -14.43 -4.67 -11.79
N LEU A 409 -14.35 -3.36 -11.55
CA LEU A 409 -13.76 -2.80 -10.34
C LEU A 409 -14.49 -3.31 -9.10
N ASN A 410 -15.82 -3.25 -9.09
CA ASN A 410 -16.63 -3.70 -7.96
C ASN A 410 -16.55 -5.22 -7.73
N LEU A 411 -16.49 -6.02 -8.80
CA LEU A 411 -16.27 -7.47 -8.70
C LEU A 411 -14.90 -7.80 -8.11
N ILE A 412 -13.84 -7.08 -8.47
CA ILE A 412 -12.51 -7.25 -7.85
C ILE A 412 -12.58 -6.93 -6.35
N GLU A 413 -13.19 -5.81 -5.96
CA GLU A 413 -13.36 -5.46 -4.54
C GLU A 413 -14.20 -6.48 -3.77
N THR A 414 -15.23 -7.05 -4.41
CA THR A 414 -16.13 -8.02 -3.77
C THR A 414 -15.45 -9.38 -3.61
N ASP A 415 -14.84 -9.89 -4.67
CA ASP A 415 -14.20 -11.22 -4.69
C ASP A 415 -12.95 -11.27 -3.79
N PHE A 416 -12.28 -10.12 -3.61
CA PHE A 416 -11.08 -9.99 -2.75
C PHE A 416 -11.32 -9.10 -1.53
N ALA A 417 -12.58 -8.95 -1.10
CA ALA A 417 -12.96 -8.08 0.02
C ALA A 417 -12.10 -8.25 1.29
N PRO A 418 -11.72 -9.48 1.73
CA PRO A 418 -10.86 -9.64 2.91
C PRO A 418 -9.49 -8.96 2.75
N THR A 419 -8.86 -9.09 1.57
CA THR A 419 -7.57 -8.47 1.27
C THR A 419 -7.68 -6.94 1.25
N PHE A 420 -8.72 -6.43 0.59
CA PHE A 420 -8.98 -4.99 0.51
C PHE A 420 -9.28 -4.38 1.88
N GLN A 421 -10.15 -5.00 2.67
CA GLN A 421 -10.50 -4.55 4.02
C GLN A 421 -9.29 -4.55 4.94
N MET A 422 -8.44 -5.56 4.87
CA MET A 422 -7.25 -5.64 5.73
C MET A 422 -6.22 -4.55 5.41
N ILE A 423 -6.07 -4.15 4.15
CA ILE A 423 -5.11 -3.11 3.73
C ILE A 423 -5.66 -1.70 4.00
N THR A 424 -6.97 -1.50 3.87
CA THR A 424 -7.62 -0.18 4.01
C THR A 424 -8.14 0.09 5.42
N MET A 425 -8.46 -0.95 6.18
CA MET A 425 -8.92 -0.90 7.57
C MET A 425 -8.05 -1.83 8.44
N PRO A 426 -6.76 -1.51 8.66
CA PRO A 426 -5.92 -2.30 9.53
C PRO A 426 -6.41 -2.21 10.98
N ASP A 427 -7.29 -3.14 11.41
CA ASP A 427 -7.70 -3.31 12.81
C ASP A 427 -6.56 -4.06 13.55
N GLU A 428 -6.18 -3.60 14.74
CA GLU A 428 -5.03 -4.13 15.49
C GLU A 428 -5.20 -5.61 15.91
N ASN A 429 -6.45 -6.07 16.03
CA ASN A 429 -6.75 -7.47 16.35
C ASN A 429 -6.65 -8.44 15.16
N TYR A 430 -6.55 -7.93 13.92
CA TYR A 430 -6.45 -8.79 12.73
C TYR A 430 -5.00 -9.17 12.40
N GLN A 431 -4.02 -8.43 12.93
CA GLN A 431 -2.59 -8.64 12.66
C GLN A 431 -2.02 -9.91 13.29
N THR A 432 -2.58 -10.40 14.40
CA THR A 432 -2.14 -11.63 15.06
C THR A 432 -2.42 -12.90 14.25
N TRP A 433 -3.36 -12.85 13.29
CA TRP A 433 -3.63 -13.94 12.35
C TRP A 433 -2.94 -13.77 10.99
N THR A 434 -2.31 -12.63 10.73
CA THR A 434 -1.67 -12.34 9.44
C THR A 434 -0.25 -11.80 9.63
N ARG A 435 0.61 -12.65 10.17
CA ARG A 435 2.07 -12.55 9.93
C ARG A 435 2.41 -12.63 8.43
N ASP A 436 1.46 -13.11 7.62
CA ASP A 436 1.67 -13.57 6.24
C ASP A 436 0.93 -12.73 5.17
N LEU A 437 0.59 -11.45 5.42
CA LEU A 437 0.15 -10.60 4.31
C LEU A 437 1.33 -9.98 3.56
N VAL A 438 1.87 -10.77 2.64
CA VAL A 438 2.13 -10.40 1.24
C VAL A 438 2.27 -8.90 0.97
N GLU A 439 3.50 -8.40 1.07
CA GLU A 439 3.84 -6.99 0.80
C GLU A 439 3.33 -6.52 -0.58
N SER A 440 3.40 -7.38 -1.60
CA SER A 440 2.85 -7.06 -2.93
C SER A 440 1.32 -6.85 -2.98
N ALA A 441 0.53 -7.44 -2.09
CA ALA A 441 -0.93 -7.25 -2.07
C ALA A 441 -1.28 -5.82 -1.62
N SER A 442 -0.52 -5.27 -0.67
CA SER A 442 -0.67 -3.88 -0.24
C SER A 442 -0.37 -2.89 -1.38
N VAL A 443 0.67 -3.16 -2.17
CA VAL A 443 0.97 -2.43 -3.41
C VAL A 443 -0.19 -2.54 -4.39
N PHE A 444 -0.68 -3.75 -4.65
CA PHE A 444 -1.78 -3.98 -5.58
C PHE A 444 -3.04 -3.20 -5.18
N VAL A 445 -3.50 -3.31 -3.93
CA VAL A 445 -4.69 -2.58 -3.47
C VAL A 445 -4.49 -1.06 -3.52
N THR A 446 -3.30 -0.57 -3.19
CA THR A 446 -3.00 0.87 -3.31
C THR A 446 -3.11 1.33 -4.75
N ILE A 447 -2.48 0.63 -5.70
CA ILE A 447 -2.55 1.05 -7.09
C ILE A 447 -3.98 0.83 -7.66
N TYR A 448 -4.73 -0.17 -7.18
CA TYR A 448 -6.17 -0.34 -7.48
C TYR A 448 -6.95 0.94 -7.21
N TYR A 449 -6.83 1.52 -6.02
CA TYR A 449 -7.60 2.72 -5.69
C TYR A 449 -7.16 3.93 -6.52
N ALA A 450 -5.88 4.00 -6.87
CA ALA A 450 -5.41 5.01 -7.82
C ALA A 450 -6.06 4.84 -9.21
N TRP A 451 -6.12 3.62 -9.76
CA TRP A 451 -6.79 3.37 -11.04
C TRP A 451 -8.29 3.63 -10.98
N LYS A 452 -8.97 3.26 -9.88
CA LYS A 452 -10.39 3.52 -9.66
C LYS A 452 -10.68 5.02 -9.64
N MET A 453 -9.83 5.80 -8.96
CA MET A 453 -9.92 7.27 -8.91
C MET A 453 -9.69 7.90 -10.29
N ILE A 454 -8.65 7.46 -11.00
CA ILE A 454 -8.35 7.88 -12.38
C ILE A 454 -9.55 7.61 -13.29
N TYR A 455 -10.15 6.42 -13.19
CA TYR A 455 -11.34 6.07 -13.94
C TYR A 455 -12.53 6.96 -13.60
N TYR A 456 -12.79 7.22 -12.31
CA TYR A 456 -13.90 8.08 -11.88
C TYR A 456 -13.78 9.50 -12.43
N ARG A 457 -12.55 10.04 -12.45
CA ARG A 457 -12.26 11.34 -13.07
C ARG A 457 -12.50 11.31 -14.59
N CYS A 458 -12.00 10.30 -15.30
CA CYS A 458 -12.24 10.16 -16.75
C CYS A 458 -13.72 9.97 -17.11
N ALA A 459 -14.47 9.25 -16.28
CA ALA A 459 -15.90 9.05 -16.46
C ALA A 459 -16.71 10.32 -16.14
N GLY A 460 -16.13 11.29 -15.44
CA GLY A 460 -16.80 12.49 -14.96
C GLY A 460 -17.80 12.18 -13.85
N LEU A 461 -17.46 11.24 -12.96
CA LEU A 461 -18.27 10.93 -11.79
C LEU A 461 -18.24 12.08 -10.77
N PRO A 462 -19.28 12.17 -9.91
CA PRO A 462 -19.36 13.19 -8.87
C PRO A 462 -18.14 13.25 -7.95
N GLU A 463 -17.82 14.46 -7.50
CA GLU A 463 -16.66 14.78 -6.65
C GLU A 463 -16.65 13.98 -5.33
N ASP A 464 -17.81 13.77 -4.71
CA ASP A 464 -17.96 12.96 -3.49
C ASP A 464 -17.44 11.53 -3.70
N ARG A 465 -17.75 10.90 -4.84
CA ARG A 465 -17.24 9.56 -5.17
C ARG A 465 -15.74 9.53 -5.36
N ILE A 466 -15.16 10.61 -5.89
CA ILE A 466 -13.70 10.74 -6.04
C ILE A 466 -13.05 10.87 -4.66
N GLN A 467 -13.62 11.67 -3.77
CA GLN A 467 -13.12 11.86 -2.41
C GLN A 467 -13.24 10.58 -1.55
N ASP A 468 -14.31 9.78 -1.73
CA ASP A 468 -14.45 8.47 -1.08
C ASP A 468 -13.32 7.50 -1.49
N VAL A 469 -13.03 7.42 -2.79
CA VAL A 469 -11.94 6.58 -3.31
C VAL A 469 -10.57 7.11 -2.87
N LEU A 470 -10.40 8.43 -2.83
CA LEU A 470 -9.18 9.07 -2.33
C LEU A 470 -8.92 8.70 -0.87
N ALA A 471 -9.95 8.66 -0.01
CA ALA A 471 -9.79 8.25 1.38
C ALA A 471 -9.26 6.81 1.48
N MET A 472 -9.79 5.89 0.67
CA MET A 472 -9.32 4.50 0.62
C MET A 472 -7.90 4.39 0.06
N LEU A 473 -7.58 5.18 -0.98
CA LEU A 473 -6.23 5.27 -1.54
C LEU A 473 -5.23 5.76 -0.49
N MET A 474 -5.58 6.78 0.29
CA MET A 474 -4.72 7.33 1.33
C MET A 474 -4.45 6.32 2.44
N GLN A 475 -5.49 5.60 2.89
CA GLN A 475 -5.35 4.53 3.89
C GLN A 475 -4.44 3.41 3.38
N ALA A 476 -4.69 2.91 2.16
CA ALA A 476 -3.88 1.87 1.54
C ALA A 476 -2.43 2.33 1.33
N ALA A 477 -2.20 3.56 0.86
CA ALA A 477 -0.87 4.11 0.64
C ALA A 477 -0.10 4.27 1.95
N GLN A 478 -0.73 4.78 3.01
CA GLN A 478 -0.10 4.89 4.33
C GLN A 478 0.27 3.52 4.91
N HIS A 479 -0.58 2.50 4.72
CA HIS A 479 -0.26 1.13 5.12
C HIS A 479 0.91 0.56 4.31
N THR A 480 0.89 0.75 2.99
CA THR A 480 1.85 0.15 2.06
C THR A 480 3.23 0.78 2.19
N ILE A 481 3.32 2.10 2.33
CA ILE A 481 4.60 2.84 2.43
C ILE A 481 5.40 2.47 3.69
N ARG A 482 4.73 1.97 4.73
CA ARG A 482 5.40 1.46 5.95
C ARG A 482 6.20 0.18 5.71
N LYS A 483 5.83 -0.58 4.67
CA LYS A 483 6.34 -1.93 4.39
C LYS A 483 7.10 -2.00 3.07
N VAL A 484 6.72 -1.15 2.13
CA VAL A 484 7.17 -1.18 0.74
C VAL A 484 7.68 0.19 0.33
N GLN A 485 8.66 0.22 -0.57
CA GLN A 485 9.26 1.46 -1.04
C GLN A 485 8.33 2.31 -1.90
N LEU A 486 8.61 3.60 -1.84
CA LEU A 486 7.81 4.67 -2.43
C LEU A 486 7.78 4.69 -3.95
N LYS A 487 8.74 4.07 -4.65
CA LYS A 487 8.90 4.19 -6.12
C LYS A 487 7.72 3.60 -6.90
N ASP A 488 7.18 2.48 -6.42
CA ASP A 488 6.08 1.75 -7.08
C ASP A 488 4.72 2.43 -6.87
N LEU A 489 4.67 3.38 -5.94
CA LEU A 489 3.49 4.14 -5.57
C LEU A 489 3.50 5.57 -6.09
N GLN A 490 4.56 6.02 -6.75
CA GLN A 490 4.69 7.41 -7.19
C GLN A 490 3.53 7.89 -8.08
N ARG A 491 3.04 7.03 -8.96
CA ARG A 491 1.87 7.30 -9.81
C ARG A 491 0.59 7.44 -8.99
N ALA A 492 0.41 6.53 -8.04
CA ALA A 492 -0.74 6.53 -7.14
C ALA A 492 -0.75 7.77 -6.24
N LEU A 493 0.41 8.15 -5.72
CA LEU A 493 0.62 9.35 -4.91
C LEU A 493 0.41 10.64 -5.73
N LEU A 494 0.94 10.72 -6.96
CA LEU A 494 0.69 11.86 -7.84
C LEU A 494 -0.81 12.05 -8.10
N ALA A 495 -1.51 10.96 -8.38
CA ALA A 495 -2.96 10.99 -8.55
C ALA A 495 -3.64 11.52 -7.27
N ALA A 496 -3.24 11.02 -6.10
CA ALA A 496 -3.84 11.41 -4.82
C ALA A 496 -3.63 12.89 -4.47
N VAL A 497 -2.44 13.45 -4.71
CA VAL A 497 -2.12 14.84 -4.34
C VAL A 497 -2.88 15.86 -5.20
N ILE A 498 -3.22 15.48 -6.43
CA ILE A 498 -4.00 16.33 -7.35
C ILE A 498 -5.47 16.38 -6.92
N GLU A 499 -6.03 15.27 -6.40
CA GLU A 499 -7.43 15.23 -5.96
C GLU A 499 -7.63 15.73 -4.53
N THR A 500 -6.62 15.64 -3.67
CA THR A 500 -6.80 15.95 -2.26
C THR A 500 -6.95 17.44 -2.02
N LYS A 501 -7.94 17.82 -1.21
CA LYS A 501 -8.13 19.19 -0.72
C LYS A 501 -7.52 19.41 0.67
N ASN A 502 -7.10 18.33 1.33
CA ASN A 502 -6.52 18.38 2.66
C ASN A 502 -5.03 18.75 2.57
N GLN A 503 -4.67 19.91 3.12
CA GLN A 503 -3.30 20.42 3.07
C GLN A 503 -2.30 19.47 3.74
N ILE A 504 -2.67 18.81 4.84
CA ILE A 504 -1.81 17.84 5.54
C ILE A 504 -1.51 16.64 4.63
N HIS A 505 -2.53 16.14 3.91
CA HIS A 505 -2.32 15.07 2.94
C HIS A 505 -1.45 15.54 1.77
N LYS A 506 -1.63 16.77 1.28
CA LYS A 506 -0.76 17.32 0.23
C LYS A 506 0.69 17.34 0.67
N ASP A 507 0.98 17.95 1.81
CA ASP A 507 2.35 18.11 2.31
C ASP A 507 3.00 16.74 2.57
N TRP A 508 2.24 15.81 3.15
CA TRP A 508 2.70 14.43 3.34
C TRP A 508 3.01 13.76 2.00
N ILE A 509 2.11 13.80 1.01
CA ILE A 509 2.36 13.17 -0.30
C ILE A 509 3.56 13.81 -1.00
N ILE A 510 3.67 15.14 -0.99
CA ILE A 510 4.78 15.88 -1.61
C ILE A 510 6.13 15.45 -1.00
N SER A 511 6.19 15.26 0.32
CA SER A 511 7.39 14.74 1.00
C SER A 511 7.79 13.33 0.54
N LYS A 512 6.84 12.57 -0.02
CA LYS A 512 6.99 11.18 -0.45
C LYS A 512 7.19 11.04 -1.97
N LEU A 513 6.98 12.12 -2.74
CA LEU A 513 7.24 12.13 -4.17
C LEU A 513 8.74 12.24 -4.46
N GLY A 514 9.21 11.42 -5.40
CA GLY A 514 10.54 11.52 -5.95
C GLY A 514 10.68 12.76 -6.85
N PRO A 515 11.93 13.19 -7.13
CA PRO A 515 12.25 14.35 -7.97
C PRO A 515 11.43 14.51 -9.24
N ARG A 516 11.39 13.45 -10.07
CA ARG A 516 10.66 13.42 -11.35
C ARG A 516 9.19 13.76 -11.17
N TRP A 517 8.56 13.18 -10.15
CA TRP A 517 7.13 13.31 -9.91
C TRP A 517 6.77 14.63 -9.23
N ARG A 518 7.67 15.21 -8.43
CA ARG A 518 7.54 16.59 -7.94
C ARG A 518 7.56 17.61 -9.08
N ALA A 519 8.51 17.49 -10.02
CA ALA A 519 8.57 18.38 -11.19
C ALA A 519 7.31 18.29 -12.06
N VAL A 520 6.77 17.07 -12.24
CA VAL A 520 5.48 16.88 -12.93
C VAL A 520 4.34 17.57 -12.17
N LEU A 521 4.27 17.39 -10.83
CA LEU A 521 3.24 18.02 -10.01
C LEU A 521 3.28 19.55 -10.09
N GLU A 522 4.45 20.17 -9.99
CA GLU A 522 4.63 21.62 -10.08
C GLU A 522 4.11 22.17 -11.42
N HIS A 523 4.46 21.51 -12.52
CA HIS A 523 3.99 21.90 -13.85
C HIS A 523 2.47 21.79 -14.01
N VAL A 524 1.88 20.79 -13.35
CA VAL A 524 0.44 20.52 -13.40
C VAL A 524 -0.31 21.57 -12.61
N LEU A 525 0.13 21.87 -11.39
CA LEU A 525 -0.44 22.92 -10.56
C LEU A 525 -0.34 24.30 -11.24
N ASP A 526 0.80 24.60 -11.87
CA ASP A 526 0.97 25.84 -12.65
C ASP A 526 -0.05 25.93 -13.80
N LYS A 527 -0.21 24.88 -14.60
CA LYS A 527 -1.21 24.86 -15.69
C LYS A 527 -2.65 24.91 -15.20
N GLU A 528 -3.01 24.19 -14.14
CA GLU A 528 -4.36 24.25 -13.56
C GLU A 528 -4.67 25.66 -13.02
N SER A 529 -3.69 26.33 -12.42
CA SER A 529 -3.84 27.72 -11.93
C SER A 529 -4.08 28.74 -13.06
N ARG A 530 -3.46 28.54 -14.23
CA ARG A 530 -3.59 29.44 -15.38
C ARG A 530 -4.87 29.26 -16.18
N HIS A 531 -5.38 28.03 -16.28
CA HIS A 531 -6.52 27.71 -17.13
C HIS A 531 -7.83 27.52 -16.35
N GLY A 532 -7.80 27.48 -15.02
CA GLY A 532 -8.98 27.30 -14.17
C GLY A 532 -9.70 25.96 -14.40
N GLN A 533 -9.03 25.02 -15.05
CA GLN A 533 -9.54 23.70 -15.39
C GLN A 533 -8.54 22.65 -14.96
N HIS A 534 -9.07 21.60 -14.35
CA HIS A 534 -8.30 20.43 -13.95
C HIS A 534 -7.76 19.69 -15.18
N LEU A 535 -6.46 19.40 -15.20
CA LEU A 535 -5.82 18.67 -16.30
C LEU A 535 -6.32 17.22 -16.32
N ASN A 536 -6.44 16.65 -17.51
CA ASN A 536 -6.70 15.22 -17.62
C ASN A 536 -5.52 14.45 -17.00
N ILE A 537 -5.82 13.54 -16.06
CA ILE A 537 -4.83 12.81 -15.28
C ILE A 537 -3.85 11.99 -16.13
N TRP A 538 -4.22 11.67 -17.38
CA TRP A 538 -3.35 10.99 -18.34
C TRP A 538 -2.33 11.92 -19.01
N ILE A 539 -2.60 13.23 -19.09
CA ILE A 539 -1.60 14.22 -19.49
C ILE A 539 -0.45 14.21 -18.48
N LEU A 540 -0.70 13.92 -17.20
CA LEU A 540 0.35 13.82 -16.19
C LEU A 540 1.31 12.66 -16.46
N TYR A 541 0.78 11.51 -16.89
CA TYR A 541 1.60 10.35 -17.23
C TYR A 541 2.40 10.56 -18.53
N GLU A 542 1.85 11.34 -19.46
CA GLU A 542 2.56 11.83 -20.65
C GLU A 542 3.69 12.80 -20.25
N LEU A 543 3.40 13.80 -19.41
CA LEU A 543 4.39 14.75 -18.89
C LEU A 543 5.51 14.04 -18.13
N ALA A 544 5.17 12.98 -17.38
CA ALA A 544 6.16 12.18 -16.68
C ALA A 544 7.12 11.45 -17.61
N SER A 545 6.76 11.17 -18.87
CA SER A 545 7.65 10.46 -19.81
C SER A 545 8.67 11.35 -20.52
N ASP A 546 8.42 12.67 -20.63
CA ASP A 546 9.32 13.67 -21.28
C ASP A 546 9.90 14.68 -20.27
N ALA A 547 10.41 14.21 -19.12
CA ALA A 547 10.88 15.07 -18.02
C ALA A 547 12.11 15.96 -18.38
N SER A 548 12.72 15.78 -19.56
CA SER A 548 13.85 16.59 -20.05
C SER A 548 13.45 18.00 -20.51
N GLY A 549 12.25 18.20 -21.05
CA GLY A 549 11.81 19.49 -21.63
C GLY A 549 11.37 20.54 -20.61
N PHE A 550 11.04 20.14 -19.38
CA PHE A 550 10.43 21.03 -18.38
C PHE A 550 11.44 21.80 -17.53
N TYR A 551 12.72 21.43 -17.57
CA TYR A 551 13.75 22.01 -16.71
C TYR A 551 14.42 23.28 -17.28
N GLU A 552 14.37 23.53 -18.59
CA GLU A 552 14.88 24.80 -19.15
C GLU A 552 13.98 26.00 -18.79
N MET A 553 12.67 25.80 -18.56
CA MET A 553 11.74 26.87 -18.14
C MET A 553 11.81 27.19 -16.63
N ALA A 554 12.10 26.20 -15.78
CA ALA A 554 12.15 26.38 -14.31
C ALA A 554 13.37 27.20 -13.86
N VAL A 555 14.49 27.12 -14.61
CA VAL A 555 15.70 27.93 -14.35
C VAL A 555 15.52 29.39 -14.79
N ILE A 556 14.61 29.66 -15.74
CA ILE A 556 14.36 31.02 -16.28
C ILE A 556 13.29 31.76 -15.46
N THR A 557 12.31 31.04 -14.87
CA THR A 557 11.20 31.66 -14.11
C THR A 557 11.53 32.00 -12.65
N SER A 558 12.60 31.45 -12.07
CA SER A 558 13.07 31.83 -10.73
C SER A 558 13.63 33.26 -10.66
N ALA A 559 13.89 33.90 -11.80
CA ALA A 559 14.42 35.26 -11.87
C ALA A 559 13.35 36.36 -11.85
N GLN A 560 12.05 36.04 -12.03
CA GLN A 560 10.98 37.04 -12.16
C GLN A 560 9.63 36.52 -11.64
N GLN A 561 9.39 36.57 -10.32
CA GLN A 561 8.04 36.67 -9.78
C GLN A 561 7.95 37.78 -8.72
N PRO A 562 6.90 38.62 -8.75
CA PRO A 562 6.66 39.66 -7.75
C PRO A 562 6.13 39.05 -6.46
N SER A 563 6.64 39.54 -5.33
CA SER A 563 6.25 39.13 -3.99
C SER A 563 4.81 39.55 -3.66
N TYR A 564 3.99 38.58 -3.25
CA TYR A 564 2.75 38.83 -2.52
C TYR A 564 2.68 37.88 -1.32
N LEU A 565 3.09 38.44 -0.16
CA LEU A 565 2.82 38.10 1.27
C LEU A 565 2.45 36.64 1.59
N ASP A 566 3.25 35.81 2.28
CA ASP A 566 4.33 36.01 3.24
C ASP A 566 3.97 36.91 4.44
N THR A 567 3.16 36.37 5.34
CA THR A 567 3.10 36.84 6.74
C THR A 567 3.40 35.78 7.79
N GLU A 568 3.56 34.50 7.45
CA GLU A 568 3.93 33.46 8.44
C GLU A 568 5.37 32.92 8.28
N THR A 569 6.04 33.12 7.15
CA THR A 569 7.36 32.54 6.88
C THR A 569 8.52 33.32 7.53
N LYS A 570 8.29 34.54 8.03
CA LYS A 570 9.34 35.35 8.68
C LYS A 570 9.70 34.96 10.12
N ALA A 571 9.00 34.01 10.72
CA ALA A 571 9.31 33.54 12.08
C ALA A 571 10.22 32.28 12.10
N ALA A 572 10.32 31.55 10.99
CA ALA A 572 11.10 30.31 10.92
C ALA A 572 12.62 30.55 10.76
N ASP A 573 13.03 31.71 10.23
CA ASP A 573 14.45 32.03 9.96
C ASP A 573 15.25 32.50 11.20
N VAL A 574 14.74 32.33 12.43
CA VAL A 574 15.41 32.78 13.66
C VAL A 574 15.61 31.68 14.71
N VAL A 575 15.07 30.47 14.51
CA VAL A 575 15.21 29.38 15.50
C VAL A 575 16.39 28.50 15.13
N ASP A 576 17.48 28.62 15.89
CA ASP A 576 18.52 27.59 15.90
C ASP A 576 17.94 26.32 16.52
N GLU A 577 17.48 25.41 15.65
CA GLU A 577 16.78 24.17 16.01
C GLU A 577 17.59 23.31 17.00
N LYS A 578 18.92 23.31 16.85
CA LYS A 578 19.80 22.53 17.70
C LYS A 578 19.83 23.06 19.13
N THR A 579 19.97 24.37 19.32
CA THR A 579 19.98 24.95 20.68
C THR A 579 18.61 24.99 21.34
N THR A 580 17.53 24.92 20.55
CA THR A 580 16.16 24.78 21.08
C THR A 580 15.90 23.38 21.57
N LEU A 581 16.32 22.35 20.83
CA LEU A 581 16.24 20.95 21.26
C LEU A 581 17.02 20.72 22.56
N ASP A 582 18.25 21.24 22.65
CA ASP A 582 19.06 21.16 23.87
C ASP A 582 18.36 21.82 25.06
N ALA A 583 17.66 22.94 24.87
CA ALA A 583 16.91 23.60 25.93
C ALA A 583 15.73 22.75 26.42
N ILE A 584 15.05 22.04 25.51
CA ILE A 584 13.96 21.12 25.84
C ILE A 584 14.48 19.95 26.69
N VAL A 585 15.53 19.27 26.21
CA VAL A 585 16.10 18.11 26.91
C VAL A 585 16.60 18.49 28.29
N ASN A 586 17.34 19.60 28.41
CA ASN A 586 17.85 20.07 29.70
C ASN A 586 16.73 20.41 30.69
N ALA A 587 15.63 21.03 30.23
CA ALA A 587 14.52 21.38 31.11
C ALA A 587 13.81 20.13 31.67
N VAL A 588 13.70 19.06 30.87
CA VAL A 588 13.12 17.78 31.33
C VAL A 588 14.09 17.04 32.25
N ASP A 589 15.38 17.00 31.91
CA ASP A 589 16.41 16.30 32.69
C ASP A 589 16.63 16.93 34.07
N GLN A 590 16.53 18.25 34.19
CA GLN A 590 16.61 18.97 35.47
C GLN A 590 15.50 18.53 36.44
N GLU A 591 14.31 18.26 35.93
CA GLU A 591 13.14 17.89 36.73
C GLU A 591 12.91 16.37 36.81
N LEU A 592 13.84 15.56 36.29
CA LEU A 592 13.69 14.10 36.20
C LEU A 592 13.44 13.44 37.57
N ALA A 593 14.06 13.95 38.64
CA ALA A 593 13.84 13.44 39.99
C ALA A 593 12.40 13.68 40.46
N ALA A 594 11.90 14.91 40.31
CA ALA A 594 10.52 15.27 40.67
C ALA A 594 9.49 14.53 39.79
N LEU A 595 9.77 14.36 38.50
CA LEU A 595 8.94 13.59 37.58
C LEU A 595 8.84 12.10 37.96
N ARG A 596 9.94 11.49 38.44
CA ARG A 596 9.93 10.11 38.96
C ARG A 596 9.17 9.99 40.27
N GLU A 597 9.34 10.97 41.15
CA GLU A 597 8.66 11.00 42.45
C GLU A 597 7.15 11.11 42.25
N ILE A 598 6.67 12.06 41.45
CA ILE A 598 5.24 12.23 41.22
C ILE A 598 4.61 10.99 40.55
N ASN A 599 5.31 10.38 39.60
CA ASN A 599 4.88 9.11 39.01
C ASN A 599 4.69 8.02 40.08
N SER A 600 5.67 7.89 40.99
CA SER A 600 5.62 6.89 42.06
C SER A 600 4.49 7.15 43.04
N VAL A 601 4.25 8.42 43.39
CA VAL A 601 3.17 8.83 44.30
C VAL A 601 1.80 8.52 43.70
N ILE A 602 1.57 8.93 42.44
CA ILE A 602 0.30 8.66 41.73
C ILE A 602 0.09 7.14 41.60
N HIS A 603 1.08 6.42 41.09
CA HIS A 603 0.98 4.96 40.91
C HIS A 603 0.68 4.21 42.22
N SER A 604 1.27 4.65 43.34
CA SER A 604 1.10 3.99 44.65
C SER A 604 -0.19 4.39 45.37
N ASN A 605 -0.91 5.40 44.87
CA ASN A 605 -2.16 5.89 45.45
C ASN A 605 -3.27 5.94 44.37
N PRO A 606 -3.69 4.78 43.83
CA PRO A 606 -4.70 4.74 42.78
C PRO A 606 -6.04 5.30 43.28
N GLU A 607 -6.58 6.27 42.55
CA GLU A 607 -7.86 6.93 42.84
C GLU A 607 -8.80 6.81 41.64
N LEU A 608 -10.06 6.46 41.89
CA LEU A 608 -11.06 6.21 40.85
C LEU A 608 -11.58 7.51 40.22
N CYS A 609 -12.32 7.36 39.12
CA CYS A 609 -13.01 8.46 38.43
C CYS A 609 -13.68 9.46 39.39
N PHE A 610 -13.33 10.75 39.25
CA PHE A 610 -13.77 11.90 40.05
C PHE A 610 -13.37 11.87 41.53
N LYS A 611 -12.45 10.99 41.92
CA LYS A 611 -11.92 10.89 43.29
C LYS A 611 -10.40 11.06 43.33
N GLU A 612 -9.80 11.52 42.24
CA GLU A 612 -8.35 11.66 42.02
C GLU A 612 -7.73 12.86 42.76
N PHE A 613 -8.11 13.07 44.02
CA PHE A 613 -7.71 14.24 44.81
C PHE A 613 -6.22 14.26 45.13
N LYS A 614 -5.63 13.13 45.53
CA LYS A 614 -4.19 13.07 45.78
C LYS A 614 -3.41 13.27 44.50
N ALA A 615 -3.82 12.65 43.40
CA ALA A 615 -3.14 12.85 42.12
C ALA A 615 -3.20 14.33 41.69
N HIS A 616 -4.39 14.94 41.76
CA HIS A 616 -4.59 16.37 41.51
C HIS A 616 -3.70 17.25 42.40
N ASP A 617 -3.71 17.05 43.71
CA ASP A 617 -2.97 17.89 44.66
C ASP A 617 -1.46 17.78 44.47
N ASN A 618 -0.95 16.59 44.19
CA ASN A 618 0.48 16.38 43.91
C ASN A 618 0.90 17.08 42.61
N ILE A 619 0.10 16.97 41.53
CA ILE A 619 0.43 17.61 40.25
C ILE A 619 0.39 19.13 40.36
N THR A 620 -0.66 19.67 40.99
CA THR A 620 -0.81 21.12 41.13
C THR A 620 0.29 21.71 42.03
N THR A 621 0.63 21.03 43.13
CA THR A 621 1.74 21.45 44.03
C THR A 621 3.08 21.44 43.31
N LEU A 622 3.36 20.42 42.48
CA LEU A 622 4.59 20.36 41.69
C LEU A 622 4.66 21.55 40.71
N LEU A 623 3.60 21.79 39.93
CA LEU A 623 3.57 22.91 38.97
C LEU A 623 3.72 24.28 39.65
N GLU A 624 3.08 24.47 40.81
CA GLU A 624 3.24 25.69 41.63
C GLU A 624 4.69 25.85 42.13
N SER A 625 5.32 24.77 42.58
CA SER A 625 6.72 24.79 43.05
C SER A 625 7.71 25.15 41.95
N LEU A 626 7.37 24.83 40.69
CA LEU A 626 8.13 25.20 39.49
C LEU A 626 7.82 26.62 39.00
N GLY A 627 6.98 27.37 39.73
CA GLY A 627 6.66 28.77 39.46
C GLY A 627 5.57 28.99 38.42
N PHE A 628 4.77 27.97 38.10
CA PHE A 628 3.61 28.13 37.22
C PHE A 628 2.35 28.48 38.03
N PRO A 629 1.57 29.49 37.62
CA PRO A 629 0.26 29.73 38.22
C PRO A 629 -0.69 28.60 37.83
N VAL A 630 -1.32 27.99 38.84
CA VAL A 630 -2.25 26.86 38.65
C VAL A 630 -3.64 27.24 39.12
N GLU A 631 -4.63 27.10 38.25
CA GLU A 631 -6.04 27.12 38.61
C GLU A 631 -6.45 25.70 39.02
N LYS A 632 -6.60 25.47 40.33
CA LYS A 632 -7.10 24.20 40.89
C LYS A 632 -8.61 24.12 40.78
N HIS A 633 -9.17 22.91 40.73
CA HIS A 633 -10.61 22.66 40.62
C HIS A 633 -11.26 23.38 39.42
N ALA A 634 -10.54 23.42 38.30
CA ALA A 634 -10.89 24.20 37.12
C ALA A 634 -12.17 23.67 36.46
N TYR A 635 -12.89 24.57 35.76
CA TYR A 635 -14.05 24.23 34.93
C TYR A 635 -15.17 23.45 35.65
N GLY A 636 -15.29 23.63 36.97
CA GLY A 636 -16.34 23.02 37.78
C GLY A 636 -16.15 21.52 38.04
N LEU A 637 -14.94 20.99 37.86
CA LEU A 637 -14.59 19.62 38.26
C LEU A 637 -13.58 19.67 39.41
N GLU A 638 -13.92 19.04 40.53
CA GLU A 638 -13.11 19.07 41.76
C GLU A 638 -11.72 18.46 41.61
N THR A 639 -11.48 17.63 40.60
CA THR A 639 -10.15 17.04 40.38
C THR A 639 -9.50 17.52 39.09
N SER A 640 -10.00 18.59 38.45
CA SER A 640 -9.37 19.19 37.26
C SER A 640 -8.48 20.40 37.62
N PHE A 641 -7.48 20.69 36.80
CA PHE A 641 -6.61 21.85 36.97
C PHE A 641 -6.16 22.43 35.62
N VAL A 642 -5.68 23.68 35.63
CA VAL A 642 -5.09 24.35 34.47
C VAL A 642 -3.81 25.09 34.87
N ALA A 643 -2.77 24.97 34.05
CA ALA A 643 -1.65 25.91 34.06
C ALA A 643 -1.31 26.31 32.62
N GLU A 644 -1.02 27.60 32.40
CA GLU A 644 -0.74 28.15 31.06
C GLU A 644 0.55 28.99 31.09
N TYR A 645 1.31 28.91 30.00
CA TYR A 645 2.51 29.71 29.80
C TYR A 645 2.59 30.24 28.37
N GLY A 646 3.17 31.43 28.21
CA GLY A 646 3.37 32.09 26.92
C GLY A 646 2.35 33.20 26.65
N GLN A 647 2.54 33.91 25.53
CA GLN A 647 1.70 35.03 25.12
C GLN A 647 1.62 35.10 23.59
N GLY A 648 0.48 35.58 23.07
CA GLY A 648 0.23 35.64 21.63
C GLY A 648 0.19 34.26 20.98
N GLY A 649 0.11 34.23 19.65
CA GLY A 649 0.19 33.01 18.85
C GLY A 649 -0.85 31.93 19.16
N ARG A 650 -0.54 30.73 18.66
CA ARG A 650 -1.37 29.52 18.79
C ARG A 650 -1.32 28.98 20.22
N LEU A 651 -2.44 28.46 20.71
CA LEU A 651 -2.56 27.77 22.00
C LEU A 651 -2.59 26.26 21.79
N VAL A 652 -1.61 25.56 22.35
CA VAL A 652 -1.54 24.09 22.38
C VAL A 652 -1.86 23.58 23.78
N ILE A 653 -2.81 22.66 23.90
CA ILE A 653 -3.11 21.96 25.16
C ILE A 653 -2.36 20.64 25.24
N ILE A 654 -1.79 20.34 26.41
CA ILE A 654 -1.32 19.00 26.80
C ILE A 654 -2.31 18.42 27.81
N CYS A 655 -3.01 17.35 27.43
CA CYS A 655 -4.02 16.70 28.28
C CYS A 655 -3.34 15.71 29.24
N SER A 656 -3.60 15.85 30.54
CA SER A 656 -3.03 15.01 31.59
C SER A 656 -4.13 14.19 32.27
N GLU A 657 -4.07 12.87 32.16
CA GLU A 657 -5.00 11.93 32.85
C GLU A 657 -4.31 11.27 34.04
N TYR A 658 -5.09 10.89 35.05
CA TYR A 658 -4.58 10.35 36.32
C TYR A 658 -5.62 9.59 37.16
N ASP A 659 -6.72 9.11 36.55
CA ASP A 659 -7.63 8.19 37.21
C ASP A 659 -7.16 6.73 37.13
N ALA A 660 -7.62 5.92 38.07
CA ALA A 660 -7.29 4.51 38.19
C ALA A 660 -8.52 3.61 38.00
N LEU A 661 -8.25 2.33 37.79
CA LEU A 661 -9.25 1.27 37.65
C LEU A 661 -9.54 0.57 38.98
N GLU A 662 -10.80 0.16 39.15
CA GLU A 662 -11.25 -0.57 40.34
C GLU A 662 -10.56 -1.94 40.45
N GLY A 663 -9.99 -2.24 41.62
CA GLY A 663 -9.36 -3.52 41.93
C GLY A 663 -7.98 -3.77 41.30
N VAL A 664 -7.57 -2.97 40.30
CA VAL A 664 -6.29 -3.18 39.57
C VAL A 664 -5.37 -1.96 39.54
N GLY A 665 -5.79 -0.82 40.09
CA GLY A 665 -4.95 0.39 40.19
C GLY A 665 -4.72 1.06 38.84
N HIS A 666 -3.55 1.67 38.62
CA HIS A 666 -3.19 2.32 37.35
C HIS A 666 -2.76 1.32 36.26
N ALA A 667 -3.54 0.26 36.05
CA ALA A 667 -3.26 -0.76 35.04
C ALA A 667 -3.28 -0.23 33.60
N CYS A 668 -3.98 0.89 33.35
CA CYS A 668 -3.97 1.62 32.07
C CYS A 668 -2.82 2.63 31.94
N GLY A 669 -2.01 2.80 32.99
CA GLY A 669 -0.81 3.64 32.94
C GLY A 669 -1.06 5.15 33.01
N HIS A 670 -2.21 5.62 33.52
CA HIS A 670 -2.52 7.05 33.62
C HIS A 670 -1.51 7.84 34.48
N ASN A 671 -0.83 7.20 35.43
CA ASN A 671 0.32 7.79 36.12
C ASN A 671 1.45 8.21 35.15
N LEU A 672 1.70 7.40 34.11
CA LEU A 672 2.70 7.71 33.07
C LEU A 672 2.21 8.83 32.13
N ILE A 673 0.91 8.86 31.83
CA ILE A 673 0.28 9.94 31.05
C ILE A 673 0.46 11.28 31.75
N ALA A 674 0.17 11.33 33.06
CA ALA A 674 0.37 12.54 33.87
C ALA A 674 1.84 13.00 33.84
N THR A 675 2.78 12.09 34.09
CA THR A 675 4.22 12.43 34.10
C THR A 675 4.72 12.91 32.75
N ALA A 676 4.34 12.23 31.65
CA ALA A 676 4.74 12.63 30.30
C ALA A 676 4.12 13.98 29.88
N SER A 677 2.91 14.28 30.35
CA SER A 677 2.22 15.55 30.10
C SER A 677 2.93 16.71 30.79
N ILE A 678 3.35 16.53 32.05
CA ILE A 678 4.15 17.51 32.79
C ILE A 678 5.49 17.73 32.10
N ALA A 679 6.21 16.67 31.74
CA ALA A 679 7.49 16.78 31.02
C ALA A 679 7.34 17.53 29.69
N SER A 680 6.30 17.22 28.92
CA SER A 680 6.02 17.90 27.64
C SER A 680 5.70 19.37 27.83
N PHE A 681 4.90 19.72 28.84
CA PHE A 681 4.61 21.11 29.20
C PHE A 681 5.90 21.88 29.53
N LEU A 682 6.77 21.32 30.37
CA LEU A 682 8.06 21.94 30.72
C LEU A 682 8.98 22.11 29.51
N GLY A 683 9.06 21.10 28.63
CA GLY A 683 9.83 21.17 27.39
C GLY A 683 9.34 22.28 26.46
N ILE A 684 8.04 22.38 26.23
CA ILE A 684 7.46 23.43 25.38
C ILE A 684 7.68 24.83 25.98
N VAL A 685 7.57 24.97 27.31
CA VAL A 685 7.90 26.21 28.02
C VAL A 685 9.36 26.60 27.75
N ALA A 686 10.29 25.66 27.84
CA ALA A 686 11.70 25.91 27.57
C ALA A 686 11.94 26.32 26.11
N ALA A 687 11.27 25.67 25.16
CA ALA A 687 11.34 26.02 23.75
C ALA A 687 10.81 27.45 23.46
N LEU A 688 9.68 27.83 24.06
CA LEU A 688 9.12 29.18 23.95
C LEU A 688 10.05 30.24 24.56
N LYS A 689 10.62 29.97 25.73
CA LYS A 689 11.62 30.85 26.37
C LYS A 689 12.87 31.03 25.52
N LYS A 690 13.37 29.93 24.93
CA LYS A 690 14.60 29.91 24.15
C LYS A 690 14.45 30.60 22.79
N SER A 691 13.34 30.34 22.09
CA SER A 691 13.07 30.89 20.77
C SER A 691 12.53 32.33 20.80
N GLY A 692 11.84 32.71 21.89
CA GLY A 692 11.12 33.98 21.96
C GLY A 692 9.90 34.06 21.02
N ALA A 693 9.47 32.93 20.44
CA ALA A 693 8.38 32.87 19.50
C ALA A 693 7.02 33.16 20.18
N PRO A 694 6.09 33.85 19.49
CA PRO A 694 4.73 34.02 20.00
C PRO A 694 4.01 32.66 20.02
N GLY A 695 3.45 32.30 21.16
CA GLY A 695 2.79 31.02 21.35
C GLY A 695 2.41 30.80 22.81
N ARG A 696 1.44 29.90 23.02
CA ARG A 696 0.93 29.53 24.34
C ARG A 696 0.85 28.03 24.46
N VAL A 697 1.20 27.52 25.64
CA VAL A 697 1.01 26.11 26.02
C VAL A 697 0.20 26.04 27.30
N ARG A 698 -0.76 25.13 27.36
CA ARG A 698 -1.58 24.86 28.54
C ARG A 698 -1.52 23.39 28.90
N ILE A 699 -1.21 23.05 30.13
CA ILE A 699 -1.47 21.71 30.65
C ILE A 699 -2.86 21.69 31.28
N LEU A 700 -3.67 20.70 30.91
CA LEU A 700 -5.05 20.54 31.36
C LEU A 700 -5.24 19.20 32.06
N GLY A 701 -5.60 19.24 33.35
CA GLY A 701 -5.95 18.08 34.13
C GLY A 701 -7.31 17.51 33.70
N CYS A 702 -7.30 16.27 33.19
CA CYS A 702 -8.44 15.56 32.62
C CYS A 702 -8.79 14.35 33.50
N PRO A 703 -9.64 14.52 34.54
CA PRO A 703 -10.03 13.40 35.40
C PRO A 703 -10.97 12.42 34.68
N ALA A 704 -11.17 11.25 35.27
CA ALA A 704 -12.24 10.30 34.93
C ALA A 704 -12.32 9.89 33.44
N GLU A 705 -11.21 9.46 32.85
CA GLU A 705 -11.17 8.96 31.48
C GLU A 705 -11.85 7.59 31.35
N GLU A 706 -11.60 6.67 32.30
CA GLU A 706 -11.95 5.23 32.22
C GLU A 706 -13.46 4.94 32.15
N GLY A 707 -14.28 5.96 32.35
CA GLY A 707 -15.73 5.86 32.19
C GLY A 707 -16.51 7.09 32.63
N GLY A 708 -15.91 8.00 33.38
CA GLY A 708 -16.63 9.21 33.83
C GLY A 708 -16.82 10.27 32.76
N GLY A 709 -16.09 10.19 31.64
CA GLY A 709 -16.18 11.13 30.53
C GLY A 709 -15.72 12.54 30.91
N GLY A 710 -14.69 12.68 31.75
CA GLY A 710 -14.27 13.98 32.27
C GLY A 710 -13.91 14.99 31.17
N LYS A 711 -13.27 14.58 30.07
CA LYS A 711 -13.01 15.47 28.92
C LYS A 711 -14.31 15.99 28.27
N ILE A 712 -15.38 15.19 28.23
CA ILE A 712 -16.68 15.64 27.71
C ILE A 712 -17.23 16.77 28.59
N LYS A 713 -17.10 16.64 29.92
CA LYS A 713 -17.49 17.68 30.88
C LYS A 713 -16.63 18.94 30.71
N LEU A 714 -15.32 18.80 30.56
CA LEU A 714 -14.39 19.90 30.32
C LEU A 714 -14.66 20.65 29.01
N ILE A 715 -14.94 19.92 27.92
CA ILE A 715 -15.34 20.52 26.63
C ILE A 715 -16.60 21.36 26.80
N ARG A 716 -17.62 20.84 27.48
CA ARG A 716 -18.88 21.57 27.75
C ARG A 716 -18.68 22.79 28.65
N ALA A 717 -17.77 22.71 29.61
CA ALA A 717 -17.41 23.81 30.49
C ALA A 717 -16.49 24.86 29.81
N GLY A 718 -16.06 24.63 28.56
CA GLY A 718 -15.29 25.58 27.76
C GLY A 718 -13.78 25.44 27.86
N ALA A 719 -13.26 24.37 28.45
CA ALA A 719 -11.81 24.17 28.65
C ALA A 719 -10.99 24.12 27.35
N PHE A 720 -11.65 23.72 26.26
CA PHE A 720 -11.06 23.59 24.93
C PHE A 720 -11.40 24.77 23.99
N LYS A 721 -12.02 25.84 24.52
CA LYS A 721 -12.38 27.01 23.70
C LYS A 721 -11.10 27.78 23.30
N ASN A 722 -11.03 28.18 22.03
CA ASN A 722 -9.90 28.94 21.45
C ASN A 722 -8.55 28.21 21.52
N VAL A 723 -8.58 26.88 21.42
CA VAL A 723 -7.40 26.01 21.39
C VAL A 723 -7.12 25.60 19.95
N ASP A 724 -5.88 25.73 19.51
CA ASP A 724 -5.46 25.42 18.13
C ASP A 724 -5.07 23.95 17.96
N ALA A 725 -4.53 23.32 19.01
CA ALA A 725 -4.20 21.89 19.03
C ALA A 725 -4.29 21.31 20.46
N ALA A 726 -4.61 20.02 20.56
CA ALA A 726 -4.58 19.27 21.82
C ALA A 726 -3.75 18.00 21.63
N LEU A 727 -2.81 17.75 22.53
CA LEU A 727 -1.87 16.63 22.48
C LEU A 727 -1.96 15.82 23.78
N MET A 728 -1.71 14.53 23.66
CA MET A 728 -1.63 13.57 24.75
C MET A 728 -0.79 12.39 24.29
N VAL A 729 -0.13 11.72 25.22
CA VAL A 729 0.51 10.42 24.97
C VAL A 729 -0.14 9.39 25.88
N HIS A 730 -0.34 8.18 25.38
CA HIS A 730 -0.82 7.05 26.18
C HIS A 730 0.29 6.00 26.25
N ALA A 731 0.62 5.56 27.46
CA ALA A 731 1.55 4.46 27.63
C ALA A 731 0.86 3.16 27.21
N SER A 732 1.49 2.39 26.32
CA SER A 732 1.03 1.05 25.96
C SER A 732 2.13 0.06 26.29
N THR A 733 1.76 -1.21 26.52
CA THR A 733 2.75 -2.29 26.39
C THR A 733 3.38 -2.22 25.00
N PRO A 734 4.58 -2.81 24.78
CA PRO A 734 5.09 -3.05 23.45
C PRO A 734 4.10 -3.98 22.74
N LEU A 735 3.05 -3.39 22.17
CA LEU A 735 2.42 -3.91 20.98
C LEU A 735 3.58 -4.02 19.98
N ASP A 736 3.64 -5.10 19.21
CA ASP A 736 4.61 -5.29 18.11
C ASP A 736 4.34 -4.26 16.99
N ILE A 737 4.26 -2.98 17.34
CA ILE A 737 4.23 -1.81 16.49
C ILE A 737 5.71 -1.48 16.28
N PRO A 738 6.23 -1.59 15.03
CA PRO A 738 7.53 -1.03 14.72
C PRO A 738 7.52 0.43 15.16
N GLN A 739 8.44 0.81 16.05
CA GLN A 739 8.51 2.17 16.60
C GLN A 739 8.43 3.18 15.45
N PRO A 740 7.34 3.97 15.34
CA PRO A 740 7.27 5.01 14.32
C PRO A 740 8.15 6.18 14.78
N ASP A 741 8.89 6.77 13.84
CA ASP A 741 9.59 8.05 14.02
C ASP A 741 8.59 9.24 14.10
N GLY A 742 7.55 9.12 14.94
CA GLY A 742 6.48 10.11 15.10
C GLY A 742 5.23 9.59 15.81
N ALA A 743 4.47 10.49 16.44
CA ALA A 743 3.30 10.19 17.26
C ALA A 743 2.24 9.36 16.50
N ALA A 744 1.98 8.14 16.98
CA ALA A 744 0.90 7.30 16.49
C ALA A 744 -0.43 7.74 17.11
N ALA A 745 -1.36 8.26 16.30
CA ALA A 745 -2.75 8.39 16.71
C ALA A 745 -3.42 7.00 16.62
N VAL A 746 -3.60 6.33 17.74
CA VAL A 746 -4.51 5.17 17.82
C VAL A 746 -5.93 5.74 17.84
N GLY A 747 -6.74 5.42 16.82
CA GLY A 747 -8.11 5.90 16.75
C GLY A 747 -8.97 5.28 17.86
N GLY A 748 -9.50 6.10 18.76
CA GLY A 748 -10.51 5.67 19.73
C GLY A 748 -11.84 5.31 19.05
N ARG A 749 -12.64 4.43 19.66
CA ARG A 749 -14.01 4.11 19.20
C ARG A 749 -15.02 4.98 19.93
N SER A 750 -16.09 5.40 19.27
CA SER A 750 -17.24 6.01 19.94
C SER A 750 -17.97 4.93 20.75
N VAL A 751 -18.24 5.20 22.03
CA VAL A 751 -18.89 4.26 22.95
C VAL A 751 -20.13 4.92 23.56
N ALA A 752 -21.23 4.17 23.64
CA ALA A 752 -22.39 4.52 24.43
C ALA A 752 -22.85 3.31 25.23
N ILE A 753 -23.18 3.52 26.51
CA ILE A 753 -23.71 2.49 27.39
C ILE A 753 -25.04 3.00 27.95
N PHE A 754 -26.09 2.20 27.82
CA PHE A 754 -27.38 2.50 28.41
C PHE A 754 -28.05 1.23 28.92
N ARG A 755 -28.96 1.40 29.87
CA ARG A 755 -29.76 0.31 30.43
C ARG A 755 -31.23 0.50 30.10
N GLY A 756 -31.90 -0.60 29.81
CA GLY A 756 -33.35 -0.69 29.67
C GLY A 756 -33.94 -1.45 30.85
N VAL A 757 -34.91 -0.83 31.50
CA VAL A 757 -35.61 -1.36 32.66
C VAL A 757 -37.01 -1.78 32.23
N PHE A 758 -37.31 -3.07 32.27
CA PHE A 758 -38.64 -3.58 31.97
C PHE A 758 -39.48 -3.70 33.24
N THR A 759 -40.72 -3.23 33.16
CA THR A 759 -41.71 -3.39 34.23
C THR A 759 -42.90 -4.18 33.71
N GLY A 760 -43.28 -5.21 34.45
CA GLY A 760 -44.43 -6.09 34.22
C GLY A 760 -45.26 -6.26 35.49
N GLU A 761 -45.91 -7.40 35.65
CA GLU A 761 -46.85 -7.68 36.74
C GLU A 761 -46.63 -9.10 37.29
N PRO A 762 -46.43 -9.27 38.61
CA PRO A 762 -46.16 -10.58 39.18
C PRO A 762 -47.43 -11.41 39.30
N ALA A 763 -47.29 -12.72 39.09
CA ALA A 763 -48.33 -13.72 39.33
C ALA A 763 -47.71 -15.04 39.77
N HIS A 764 -48.51 -15.92 40.39
CA HIS A 764 -48.03 -17.25 40.74
C HIS A 764 -47.89 -18.11 39.47
N ALA A 765 -46.66 -18.43 39.09
CA ALA A 765 -46.33 -19.04 37.79
C ALA A 765 -47.02 -20.40 37.57
N GLY A 766 -47.19 -21.20 38.63
CA GLY A 766 -47.84 -22.51 38.55
C GLY A 766 -49.37 -22.52 38.68
N VAL A 767 -50.01 -21.39 39.00
CA VAL A 767 -51.45 -21.37 39.35
C VAL A 767 -52.24 -20.45 38.43
N VAL A 768 -51.80 -19.20 38.23
CA VAL A 768 -52.50 -18.18 37.43
C VAL A 768 -51.52 -17.36 36.58
N PRO A 769 -50.65 -17.97 35.76
CA PRO A 769 -49.65 -17.25 34.98
C PRO A 769 -50.27 -16.25 33.98
N TRP A 770 -51.50 -16.48 33.52
CA TRP A 770 -52.23 -15.59 32.60
C TRP A 770 -52.60 -14.22 33.18
N ASN A 771 -52.50 -14.03 34.50
CA ASN A 771 -52.68 -12.72 35.14
C ASN A 771 -51.36 -11.95 35.26
N GLY A 772 -50.21 -12.53 34.89
CA GLY A 772 -48.90 -11.89 34.98
C GLY A 772 -48.42 -11.31 33.65
N ILE A 773 -47.52 -10.35 33.73
CA ILE A 773 -46.77 -9.77 32.61
C ILE A 773 -45.28 -9.97 32.91
N ASN A 774 -44.60 -10.80 32.12
CA ASN A 774 -43.28 -11.30 32.46
C ASN A 774 -42.14 -10.42 31.89
N ALA A 775 -41.51 -9.64 32.76
CA ALA A 775 -40.37 -8.79 32.40
C ALA A 775 -39.12 -9.59 32.01
N LEU A 776 -38.96 -10.84 32.49
CA LEU A 776 -37.83 -11.69 32.07
C LEU A 776 -37.99 -12.14 30.60
N ASP A 777 -39.22 -12.35 30.13
CA ASP A 777 -39.48 -12.68 28.73
C ASP A 777 -39.15 -11.48 27.83
N ALA A 778 -39.44 -10.26 28.28
CA ALA A 778 -39.06 -9.02 27.58
C ALA A 778 -37.53 -8.86 27.48
N ALA A 779 -36.80 -9.13 28.57
CA ALA A 779 -35.33 -9.13 28.57
C ALA A 779 -34.76 -10.19 27.62
N SER A 780 -35.32 -11.41 27.64
CA SER A 780 -34.88 -12.52 26.80
C SER A 780 -35.14 -12.23 25.31
N LEU A 781 -36.31 -11.68 24.99
CA LEU A 781 -36.65 -11.27 23.62
C LEU A 781 -35.77 -10.11 23.14
N THR A 782 -35.43 -9.16 24.02
CA THR A 782 -34.46 -8.10 23.73
C THR A 782 -33.10 -8.68 23.37
N TYR A 783 -32.61 -9.66 24.15
CA TYR A 783 -31.33 -10.32 23.90
C TYR A 783 -31.31 -11.00 22.52
N SER A 784 -32.38 -11.71 22.17
CA SER A 784 -32.55 -12.33 20.86
C SER A 784 -32.64 -11.31 19.72
N ALA A 785 -33.43 -10.24 19.90
CA ALA A 785 -33.58 -9.19 18.90
C ALA A 785 -32.26 -8.45 18.63
N VAL A 786 -31.50 -8.12 19.67
CA VAL A 786 -30.15 -7.53 19.54
C VAL A 786 -29.18 -8.51 18.89
N SER A 787 -29.29 -9.81 19.19
CA SER A 787 -28.46 -10.83 18.55
C SER A 787 -28.74 -10.94 17.04
N MET A 788 -30.00 -10.86 16.62
CA MET A 788 -30.38 -10.82 15.20
C MET A 788 -29.95 -9.51 14.52
N LEU A 789 -30.05 -8.37 15.24
CA LEU A 789 -29.62 -7.08 14.74
C LEU A 789 -28.15 -7.09 14.28
N ARG A 790 -27.28 -7.89 14.93
CA ARG A 790 -25.85 -8.01 14.57
C ARG A 790 -25.61 -8.44 13.12
N GLN A 791 -26.54 -9.13 12.46
CA GLN A 791 -26.41 -9.43 11.03
C GLN A 791 -26.46 -8.15 10.17
N GLN A 792 -27.12 -7.10 10.66
CA GLN A 792 -27.42 -5.87 9.93
C GLN A 792 -26.68 -4.64 10.51
N ILE A 793 -25.61 -4.85 11.30
CA ILE A 793 -24.69 -3.78 11.72
C ILE A 793 -23.40 -3.85 10.90
N ARG A 794 -22.54 -2.83 10.99
CA ARG A 794 -21.28 -2.85 10.25
C ARG A 794 -20.28 -3.82 10.89
N PRO A 795 -19.37 -4.43 10.11
CA PRO A 795 -18.31 -5.28 10.66
C PRO A 795 -17.39 -4.59 11.69
N THR A 796 -17.36 -3.26 11.70
CA THR A 796 -16.59 -2.44 12.64
C THR A 796 -17.34 -2.12 13.93
N ASP A 797 -18.66 -2.33 13.98
CA ASP A 797 -19.50 -2.01 15.14
C ASP A 797 -19.50 -3.17 16.15
N ARG A 798 -19.63 -2.87 17.44
CA ARG A 798 -19.74 -3.89 18.50
C ARG A 798 -20.95 -3.62 19.39
N LEU A 799 -21.68 -4.69 19.70
CA LEU A 799 -22.80 -4.68 20.65
C LEU A 799 -22.55 -5.73 21.74
N ASN A 800 -22.37 -5.27 22.97
CA ASN A 800 -22.24 -6.12 24.15
C ASN A 800 -23.48 -5.94 25.02
N ILE A 801 -24.20 -7.03 25.32
CA ILE A 801 -25.47 -7.00 26.04
C ILE A 801 -25.46 -8.07 27.13
N TYR A 802 -26.02 -7.76 28.30
CA TYR A 802 -26.23 -8.71 29.39
C TYR A 802 -27.48 -8.38 30.21
N ILE A 803 -28.04 -9.40 30.88
CA ILE A 803 -29.17 -9.24 31.80
C ILE A 803 -28.61 -9.03 33.20
N LYS A 804 -28.81 -7.84 33.75
CA LYS A 804 -28.34 -7.43 35.08
C LYS A 804 -29.27 -7.90 36.19
N GLU A 805 -30.59 -7.82 35.95
CA GLU A 805 -31.63 -8.32 36.85
C GLU A 805 -32.65 -9.13 36.03
N GLY A 806 -32.97 -10.35 36.46
CA GLY A 806 -33.79 -11.30 35.69
C GLY A 806 -34.79 -12.12 36.51
N GLY A 807 -35.18 -11.64 37.70
CA GLY A 807 -36.06 -12.38 38.63
C GLY A 807 -35.32 -13.11 39.73
N GLN A 808 -36.04 -13.47 40.80
CA GLN A 808 -35.46 -14.02 42.04
C GLN A 808 -35.93 -15.44 42.38
N MET A 809 -37.11 -15.85 41.91
CA MET A 809 -37.71 -17.15 42.23
C MET A 809 -38.43 -17.74 41.02
N THR A 810 -38.44 -19.06 40.90
CA THR A 810 -39.00 -19.79 39.74
C THR A 810 -40.54 -19.85 39.75
N ASN A 811 -41.18 -19.69 40.91
CA ASN A 811 -42.63 -19.79 41.07
C ASN A 811 -43.35 -18.43 40.99
N ILE A 812 -42.64 -17.34 40.68
CA ILE A 812 -43.19 -15.99 40.55
C ILE A 812 -42.87 -15.47 39.14
N ILE A 813 -43.89 -14.97 38.42
CA ILE A 813 -43.67 -14.25 37.16
C ILE A 813 -42.87 -12.97 37.45
N THR A 814 -41.74 -12.78 36.76
CA THR A 814 -40.81 -11.69 37.03
C THR A 814 -41.43 -10.33 36.69
N ALA A 815 -41.69 -9.50 37.70
CA ALA A 815 -42.28 -8.16 37.51
C ALA A 815 -41.28 -7.08 37.06
N ARG A 816 -39.97 -7.33 37.21
CA ARG A 816 -38.91 -6.37 36.85
C ARG A 816 -37.69 -7.08 36.29
N SER A 817 -37.15 -6.57 35.19
CA SER A 817 -35.83 -6.98 34.68
C SER A 817 -35.04 -5.78 34.19
N VAL A 818 -33.71 -5.89 34.22
CA VAL A 818 -32.79 -4.84 33.80
C VAL A 818 -31.79 -5.42 32.82
N VAL A 819 -31.69 -4.82 31.64
CA VAL A 819 -30.76 -5.22 30.59
C VAL A 819 -29.87 -4.04 30.24
N GLU A 820 -28.57 -4.27 30.21
CA GLU A 820 -27.58 -3.23 29.89
C GLU A 820 -26.89 -3.57 28.57
N VAL A 821 -26.63 -2.54 27.76
CA VAL A 821 -26.02 -2.69 26.44
C VAL A 821 -24.97 -1.61 26.20
N GLY A 822 -23.79 -2.05 25.73
CA GLY A 822 -22.73 -1.20 25.21
C GLY A 822 -22.72 -1.22 23.69
N VAL A 823 -22.74 -0.04 23.09
CA VAL A 823 -22.69 0.21 21.64
C VAL A 823 -21.37 0.88 21.29
N ARG A 824 -20.57 0.26 20.42
CA ARG A 824 -19.30 0.82 19.93
C ARG A 824 -19.30 0.95 18.42
N THR A 825 -18.87 2.09 17.91
CA THR A 825 -18.79 2.42 16.47
C THR A 825 -17.54 3.26 16.20
N LEU A 826 -17.20 3.48 14.93
CA LEU A 826 -16.06 4.33 14.56
C LEU A 826 -16.35 5.82 14.74
N THR A 827 -17.59 6.25 14.48
CA THR A 827 -17.98 7.67 14.60
C THR A 827 -19.16 7.85 15.56
N LEU A 828 -19.27 9.06 16.12
CA LEU A 828 -20.38 9.43 17.01
C LEU A 828 -21.74 9.35 16.31
N GLY A 829 -21.84 9.87 15.08
CA GLY A 829 -23.11 9.87 14.33
C GLY A 829 -23.59 8.45 13.98
N GLU A 830 -22.67 7.51 13.75
CA GLU A 830 -23.02 6.09 13.60
C GLU A 830 -23.47 5.48 14.92
N ASN A 831 -22.83 5.87 16.03
CA ASN A 831 -23.20 5.40 17.36
C ASN A 831 -24.64 5.77 17.68
N GLU A 832 -25.01 7.04 17.49
CA GLU A 832 -26.37 7.55 17.74
C GLU A 832 -27.42 6.81 16.90
N ARG A 833 -27.13 6.55 15.63
CA ARG A 833 -28.02 5.78 14.74
C ARG A 833 -28.18 4.33 15.19
N LEU A 834 -27.08 3.68 15.58
CA LEU A 834 -27.12 2.30 16.03
C LEU A 834 -27.81 2.17 17.40
N GLN A 835 -27.59 3.13 18.30
CA GLN A 835 -28.31 3.20 19.58
C GLN A 835 -29.82 3.20 19.37
N GLU A 836 -30.36 3.99 18.43
CA GLU A 836 -31.81 4.01 18.20
C GLU A 836 -32.34 2.66 17.69
N ARG A 837 -31.58 1.97 16.82
CA ARG A 837 -31.93 0.61 16.38
C ARG A 837 -31.94 -0.38 17.54
N VAL A 838 -30.97 -0.28 18.44
CA VAL A 838 -30.93 -1.10 19.66
C VAL A 838 -32.12 -0.76 20.57
N ARG A 839 -32.44 0.53 20.78
CA ARG A 839 -33.62 0.94 21.56
C ARG A 839 -34.92 0.39 20.96
N ASN A 840 -35.02 0.29 19.64
CA ASN A 840 -36.17 -0.33 18.98
C ASN A 840 -36.30 -1.84 19.27
N CYS A 841 -35.19 -2.57 19.47
CA CYS A 841 -35.25 -3.95 19.95
C CYS A 841 -35.88 -4.03 21.35
N PHE A 842 -35.49 -3.15 22.27
CA PHE A 842 -36.07 -3.08 23.61
C PHE A 842 -37.56 -2.70 23.57
N LYS A 843 -37.92 -1.67 22.81
CA LYS A 843 -39.32 -1.24 22.63
C LYS A 843 -40.18 -2.36 22.02
N GLY A 844 -39.65 -3.07 21.02
CA GLY A 844 -40.34 -4.21 20.40
C GLY A 844 -40.58 -5.36 21.37
N ALA A 845 -39.60 -5.67 22.22
CA ALA A 845 -39.75 -6.69 23.24
C ALA A 845 -40.75 -6.31 24.34
N ALA A 846 -40.76 -5.05 24.77
CA ALA A 846 -41.77 -4.51 25.69
C ALA A 846 -43.18 -4.67 25.10
N LEU A 847 -43.37 -4.24 23.85
CA LEU A 847 -44.64 -4.35 23.14
C LEU A 847 -45.13 -5.79 23.03
N ALA A 848 -44.26 -6.72 22.63
CA ALA A 848 -44.62 -8.12 22.42
C ALA A 848 -45.05 -8.84 23.71
N THR A 849 -44.55 -8.40 24.86
CA THR A 849 -44.79 -9.04 26.16
C THR A 849 -45.80 -8.31 27.03
N GLY A 850 -46.24 -7.11 26.63
CA GLY A 850 -47.10 -6.25 27.44
C GLY A 850 -46.36 -5.48 28.55
N CYS A 851 -45.03 -5.51 28.58
CA CYS A 851 -44.22 -4.73 29.53
C CYS A 851 -44.14 -3.26 29.09
N THR A 852 -43.73 -2.40 30.03
CA THR A 852 -43.16 -1.08 29.71
C THR A 852 -41.64 -1.14 29.74
N VAL A 853 -40.96 -0.23 29.03
CA VAL A 853 -39.51 -0.08 29.10
C VAL A 853 -39.11 1.38 29.29
N GLU A 854 -38.23 1.62 30.26
CA GLU A 854 -37.60 2.91 30.49
C GLU A 854 -36.11 2.80 30.21
N PHE A 855 -35.55 3.83 29.57
CA PHE A 855 -34.12 3.88 29.30
C PHE A 855 -33.43 4.87 30.23
N GLU A 856 -32.38 4.40 30.88
CA GLU A 856 -31.54 5.23 31.73
C GLU A 856 -30.13 5.24 31.14
N SER A 857 -29.52 6.42 31.08
CA SER A 857 -28.09 6.49 30.80
C SER A 857 -27.36 5.83 31.96
N VAL A 858 -26.46 4.89 31.67
CA VAL A 858 -25.54 4.41 32.68
C VAL A 858 -24.52 5.53 32.84
N ALA A 859 -24.78 6.43 33.79
CA ALA A 859 -23.68 7.18 34.37
C ALA A 859 -22.79 6.13 35.05
N SER A 860 -21.52 6.10 34.69
CA SER A 860 -20.49 5.35 35.42
C SER A 860 -20.70 5.55 36.92
N PRO A 861 -20.53 4.48 37.73
CA PRO A 861 -21.21 4.28 39.00
C PRO A 861 -21.38 5.58 39.78
N SER A 862 -22.64 5.96 39.96
CA SER A 862 -23.04 7.06 40.81
C SER A 862 -22.36 6.93 42.17
N VAL A 863 -21.41 7.82 42.43
CA VAL A 863 -21.13 8.23 43.80
C VAL A 863 -22.44 8.86 44.29
N HIS A 864 -23.07 8.22 45.27
CA HIS A 864 -24.13 8.85 46.05
C HIS A 864 -23.58 10.19 46.55
N TYR A 865 -24.12 11.30 46.06
CA TYR A 865 -24.09 12.53 46.84
C TYR A 865 -24.99 12.25 48.05
N PRO A 866 -24.50 12.37 49.30
CA PRO A 866 -25.40 12.57 50.41
C PRO A 866 -26.13 13.87 50.13
N ASP A 867 -27.45 13.82 50.11
CA ASP A 867 -28.27 15.02 50.12
C ASP A 867 -27.77 15.92 51.25
N SER A 868 -27.26 17.10 50.89
CA SER A 868 -27.07 18.18 51.84
C SER A 868 -28.45 18.64 52.29
N ALA A 869 -28.91 18.10 53.41
CA ALA A 869 -29.88 18.76 54.26
C ALA A 869 -29.17 19.86 55.03
N ASP A 870 -29.70 21.08 54.91
CA ASP A 870 -29.41 22.34 55.61
C ASP A 870 -28.05 23.04 55.40
#